data_AF-A0A1Q8CNL9-F1
#
_entry.id   AF-A0A1Q8CNL9-F1
#
_cell.length_a   1.000
_cell.length_b   1.000
_cell.length_c   1.000
_cell.angle_alpha   90.00
_cell.angle_beta   90.00
_cell.angle_gamma   90.00
#
_symmetry.space_group_name_H-M   'P 1'
#
loop_
_entity.id
_entity.type
_entity.pdbx_description
1 polymer ?
#
loop_
_entity_poly.entity_id
_entity_poly.type
_entity_poly.pdbx_seq_one_letter_code
_entity_poly.pdbx_strand_id
1 'polypeptide(L)'
;MDHTGERRHRPWGVGWADLPRPLDVEVPRLRLVELLARRWDHPVTLLVAGPGFGKTTVLAQAVRSHLLAPRGVDAWVSCSPAHADRAELSAAVLDALPGARARTVLDAVIRLAPLEVCLVLDDVHEIPAGSPGAELLGELVRSLPATGHLVLSGRMVPELPLARREAAGGVLRIGTDELSFTDVEVRALGRRLGREAAIAESLRGWPALVRLAFAAGPGAPWRYAREEILARVPDGWRLALAALAALGTATAAEVTEVTEEPVDLDELASTIPLVGVLDDGRYRAHELWTEALSRTLRAEQARELHRRAAAVLSARGDLARAGDLARDSRDWALLADLSVELVATTLSALPSAIARRWLDAVPPADADTPAFLLLRAAVLYAADFADGRIDTLLDRAWQAMREAGTAGPGPSAVLAQAAIAAHSRADLARLVELGERVDQLADPSAPVVRCLRHGVAAILAEVRGDPETALTEIVRAPVLEVPRALALATVRFHYHCLDICGLGAAAAELADHTAGDTADENVRLAGPLARWFDGDPTDLARLREAAARPGSDLGTARDAFVTAAFLAVVATCLGEDPTPCGDPSDHDNPRDAVLACAASAAAAVVGGDEAAARRAYAAHLARWPVDEPFNERHLRRFLALGYVLSERLRRRWERAELGPSHRRALAAARALVSARAGQPDAALAPAHALCHLPLPWSVELAARLAGADEAAGVELGRSLADTVGPAVHRWLRCHGQSSDRPLATGAARLLAALPAPPTSGTAIEVLGPMRVSRGGRPVDAPQLRRTRVRQLLAALVLRPVLSRDQAVELLWPDLDPVDAARNLRVTLTHLRRLLEPDRSARDASVHLRTDGERIRLVRSRWLRVDLWIFDELGGRVDRARAAGDVDLAAELLAGAVALWRGEPVPDLRCMPDPEVAIEIDRVRVRHVRNLLELGELRLVAGDPAEAARLAVRALALEPYEARGHRLALAAAIKARDPARIEAVRTTVLTALGQLGAAPDPATELLLRQAPPPRPVRRGRHPDRVSS
;
A
#
# COMPACT_ATOMS: atom_id res chain seq x y z
N MET A 1 42.22 51.46 23.28
CA MET A 1 43.53 50.97 23.76
C MET A 1 43.75 49.61 23.14
N ASP A 2 44.77 49.55 22.29
CA ASP A 2 45.41 48.41 21.61
C ASP A 2 44.65 47.10 21.39
N HIS A 3 44.06 47.00 20.20
CA HIS A 3 43.83 45.72 19.51
C HIS A 3 44.36 45.80 18.07
N THR A 4 45.68 45.90 17.91
CA THR A 4 46.36 45.45 16.70
C THR A 4 46.41 43.92 16.71
N GLY A 5 45.29 43.30 16.31
CA GLY A 5 45.23 41.86 16.07
C GLY A 5 45.86 41.52 14.72
N GLU A 6 47.05 40.93 14.76
CA GLU A 6 47.70 40.30 13.60
C GLU A 6 46.73 39.35 12.89
N ARG A 7 46.26 39.73 11.69
CA ARG A 7 45.57 38.82 10.77
C ARG A 7 46.56 37.75 10.32
N ARG A 8 46.56 36.60 11.01
CA ARG A 8 47.28 35.40 10.56
C ARG A 8 46.76 34.98 9.19
N HIS A 9 47.55 35.24 8.16
CA HIS A 9 47.33 34.71 6.81
C HIS A 9 47.15 33.19 6.86
N ARG A 10 45.93 32.71 6.58
CA ARG A 10 45.66 31.28 6.36
C ARG A 10 46.06 30.93 4.92
N PRO A 11 46.98 29.99 4.69
CA PRO A 11 47.22 29.46 3.35
C PRO A 11 46.10 28.45 3.04
N TRP A 12 45.25 28.78 2.06
CA TRP A 12 44.20 27.90 1.48
C TRP A 12 43.14 27.37 2.46
N GLY A 13 42.59 28.23 3.32
CA GLY A 13 41.32 27.95 3.99
C GLY A 13 40.16 28.35 3.09
N VAL A 14 39.58 27.41 2.35
CA VAL A 14 38.35 27.62 1.58
C VAL A 14 37.24 28.10 2.53
N GLY A 15 36.42 29.08 2.11
CA GLY A 15 35.43 29.84 2.89
C GLY A 15 34.24 29.04 3.46
N TRP A 16 34.52 27.96 4.19
CA TRP A 16 33.54 27.07 4.79
C TRP A 16 33.14 27.46 6.22
N ALA A 17 33.61 28.59 6.74
CA ALA A 17 33.28 29.05 8.09
C ALA A 17 31.79 29.41 8.21
N ASP A 18 31.21 29.92 7.13
CA ASP A 18 29.83 30.42 7.06
C ASP A 18 28.85 29.41 6.44
N LEU A 19 29.33 28.24 5.99
CA LEU A 19 28.44 27.18 5.49
C LEU A 19 27.58 26.64 6.65
N PRO A 20 26.24 26.61 6.53
CA PRO A 20 25.37 26.10 7.57
C PRO A 20 25.72 24.66 7.99
N ARG A 21 25.72 24.40 9.30
CA ARG A 21 25.86 23.02 9.82
C ARG A 21 24.64 22.19 9.37
N PRO A 22 24.82 20.88 9.12
CA PRO A 22 23.68 20.00 8.90
C PRO A 22 22.71 20.10 10.08
N LEU A 23 21.42 20.06 9.79
CA LEU A 23 20.40 19.97 10.83
C LEU A 23 20.55 18.65 11.61
N ASP A 24 20.20 18.63 12.90
CA ASP A 24 20.27 17.43 13.74
C ASP A 24 19.54 16.23 13.10
N VAL A 25 18.43 16.51 12.43
CA VAL A 25 17.72 15.56 11.57
C VAL A 25 17.48 16.20 10.20
N GLU A 26 18.49 16.08 9.35
CA GLU A 26 18.46 16.55 7.97
C GLU A 26 18.09 15.42 7.00
N VAL A 27 17.29 15.69 5.97
CA VAL A 27 16.92 14.72 4.91
C VAL A 27 17.74 15.02 3.66
N PRO A 28 18.52 14.05 3.12
CA PRO A 28 19.26 14.24 1.87
C PRO A 28 18.32 14.38 0.67
N ARG A 29 18.47 15.48 -0.09
CA ARG A 29 17.62 15.80 -1.24
C ARG A 29 18.37 15.62 -2.56
N LEU A 30 18.77 14.38 -2.88
CA LEU A 30 19.70 14.11 -3.99
C LEU A 30 19.22 14.64 -5.35
N ARG A 31 17.91 14.59 -5.65
CA ARG A 31 17.34 15.20 -6.86
C ARG A 31 17.71 16.67 -7.01
N LEU A 32 17.62 17.43 -5.93
CA LEU A 32 17.95 18.85 -5.94
C LEU A 32 19.46 19.08 -5.89
N VAL A 33 20.22 18.19 -5.25
CA VAL A 33 21.69 18.21 -5.29
C VAL A 33 22.20 17.99 -6.72
N GLU A 34 21.62 17.04 -7.45
CA GLU A 34 21.91 16.77 -8.87
C GLU A 34 21.49 17.96 -9.76
N LEU A 35 20.30 18.53 -9.52
CA LEU A 35 19.86 19.73 -10.23
C LEU A 35 20.80 20.92 -9.98
N LEU A 36 21.23 21.13 -8.73
CA LEU A 36 22.19 22.16 -8.35
C LEU A 36 23.62 21.85 -8.78
N ALA A 37 23.96 20.62 -9.17
CA ALA A 37 25.24 20.31 -9.79
C ALA A 37 25.38 20.98 -11.16
N ARG A 38 24.25 21.24 -11.85
CA ARG A 38 24.21 21.99 -13.11
C ARG A 38 24.52 23.49 -12.95
N ARG A 39 24.69 23.99 -11.71
CA ARG A 39 25.16 25.38 -11.48
C ARG A 39 26.51 25.67 -12.14
N TRP A 40 27.32 24.63 -12.34
CA TRP A 40 28.61 24.71 -13.05
C TRP A 40 28.47 24.76 -14.57
N ASP A 41 27.27 24.52 -15.10
CA ASP A 41 26.99 24.56 -16.54
C ASP A 41 26.18 25.81 -16.92
N HIS A 42 25.67 26.55 -15.94
CA HIS A 42 24.89 27.78 -16.13
C HIS A 42 25.59 28.99 -15.47
N PRO A 43 25.69 30.15 -16.16
CA PRO A 43 26.23 31.37 -15.56
C PRO A 43 25.45 31.86 -14.34
N VAL A 44 24.12 31.71 -14.34
CA VAL A 44 23.24 32.16 -13.25
C VAL A 44 22.25 31.06 -12.86
N THR A 45 22.07 30.82 -11.56
CA THR A 45 21.06 29.94 -10.99
C THR A 45 20.21 30.71 -9.96
N LEU A 46 18.89 30.62 -10.06
CA LEU A 46 17.93 31.26 -9.17
C LEU A 46 17.18 30.21 -8.35
N LEU A 47 17.18 30.37 -7.03
CA LEU A 47 16.47 29.52 -6.08
C LEU A 47 15.43 30.36 -5.32
N VAL A 48 14.17 30.35 -5.76
CA VAL A 48 13.14 31.30 -5.29
C VAL A 48 11.91 30.57 -4.77
N ALA A 49 11.60 30.76 -3.49
CA ALA A 49 10.39 30.21 -2.86
C ALA A 49 10.06 30.95 -1.57
N GLY A 50 8.81 30.83 -1.12
CA GLY A 50 8.33 31.41 0.14
C GLY A 50 9.12 31.00 1.40
N PRO A 51 8.75 31.55 2.57
CA PRO A 51 9.39 31.17 3.83
C PRO A 51 9.26 29.66 4.10
N GLY A 52 10.30 29.06 4.67
CA GLY A 52 10.24 27.67 5.15
C GLY A 52 10.38 26.56 4.09
N PHE A 53 10.74 26.88 2.84
CA PHE A 53 10.97 25.87 1.78
C PHE A 53 12.37 25.20 1.78
N GLY A 54 13.22 25.49 2.77
CA GLY A 54 14.51 24.80 2.92
C GLY A 54 15.57 25.16 1.88
N LYS A 55 15.49 26.35 1.29
CA LYS A 55 16.44 26.87 0.27
C LYS A 55 17.90 26.78 0.71
N THR A 56 18.23 27.38 1.85
CA THR A 56 19.55 27.34 2.49
C THR A 56 20.06 25.91 2.72
N THR A 57 19.19 25.03 3.21
CA THR A 57 19.52 23.64 3.52
C THR A 57 19.95 22.87 2.27
N VAL A 58 19.22 23.01 1.16
CA VAL A 58 19.54 22.26 -0.06
C VAL A 58 20.78 22.79 -0.77
N LEU A 59 21.01 24.11 -0.74
CA LEU A 59 22.26 24.70 -1.22
C LEU A 59 23.46 24.16 -0.42
N ALA A 60 23.35 24.09 0.91
CA ALA A 60 24.40 23.53 1.74
C ALA A 60 24.66 22.04 1.44
N GLN A 61 23.63 21.25 1.14
CA GLN A 61 23.80 19.85 0.70
C GLN A 61 24.52 19.74 -0.64
N ALA A 62 24.18 20.57 -1.62
CA ALA A 62 24.81 20.56 -2.95
C ALA A 62 26.31 20.89 -2.86
N VAL A 63 26.66 21.87 -2.02
CA VAL A 63 28.04 22.24 -1.70
C VAL A 63 28.78 21.08 -1.01
N ARG A 64 28.14 20.35 -0.08
CA ARG A 64 28.75 19.17 0.58
C ARG A 64 28.98 18.01 -0.38
N SER A 65 28.03 17.71 -1.26
CA SER A 65 28.13 16.63 -2.25
C SER A 65 29.28 16.86 -3.23
N HIS A 66 29.48 18.11 -3.65
CA HIS A 66 30.57 18.52 -4.54
C HIS A 66 31.97 18.16 -4.01
N LEU A 67 32.16 17.99 -2.70
CA LEU A 67 33.44 17.57 -2.11
C LEU A 67 33.89 16.17 -2.52
N LEU A 68 32.97 15.28 -2.95
CA LEU A 68 33.30 13.92 -3.41
C LEU A 68 33.92 13.90 -4.80
N ALA A 69 33.59 14.89 -5.64
CA ALA A 69 34.04 15.02 -7.02
C ALA A 69 34.09 16.51 -7.41
N PRO A 70 35.11 17.25 -6.93
CA PRO A 70 35.19 18.69 -7.15
C PRO A 70 35.43 19.05 -8.63
N ARG A 71 34.64 19.96 -9.19
CA ARG A 71 34.83 20.66 -10.48
C ARG A 71 35.48 22.03 -10.32
N GLY A 72 35.18 22.73 -9.22
CA GLY A 72 35.64 24.11 -8.97
C GLY A 72 35.59 24.50 -7.49
N VAL A 73 35.53 25.79 -7.20
CA VAL A 73 35.45 26.36 -5.84
C VAL A 73 34.11 27.05 -5.61
N ASP A 74 33.35 26.61 -4.61
CA ASP A 74 32.16 27.34 -4.12
C ASP A 74 32.59 28.40 -3.08
N ALA A 75 32.08 29.63 -3.20
CA ALA A 75 32.26 30.74 -2.27
C ALA A 75 30.89 31.19 -1.72
N TRP A 76 30.66 31.03 -0.42
CA TRP A 76 29.37 31.22 0.23
C TRP A 76 29.24 32.58 0.91
N VAL A 77 28.12 33.28 0.71
CA VAL A 77 27.75 34.53 1.39
C VAL A 77 26.28 34.48 1.82
N SER A 78 26.00 34.74 3.10
CA SER A 78 24.64 34.93 3.60
C SER A 78 24.29 36.41 3.64
N CYS A 79 23.22 36.81 2.95
CA CYS A 79 22.86 38.21 2.82
C CYS A 79 22.18 38.79 4.07
N SER A 80 22.35 40.10 4.28
CA SER A 80 21.73 40.85 5.37
C SER A 80 21.34 42.25 4.87
N PRO A 81 20.51 43.01 5.62
CA PRO A 81 20.14 44.39 5.25
C PRO A 81 21.34 45.33 5.01
N ALA A 82 22.50 45.06 5.62
CA ALA A 82 23.72 45.83 5.40
C ALA A 82 24.24 45.74 3.95
N HIS A 83 23.90 44.66 3.23
CA HIS A 83 24.30 44.45 1.85
C HIS A 83 23.46 45.24 0.83
N ALA A 84 22.54 46.08 1.30
CA ALA A 84 22.02 47.17 0.49
C ALA A 84 23.15 48.13 0.06
N ASP A 85 24.22 48.24 0.87
CA ASP A 85 25.44 48.96 0.54
C ASP A 85 26.39 48.11 -0.34
N ARG A 86 27.01 48.76 -1.33
CA ARG A 86 27.90 48.10 -2.31
C ARG A 86 29.23 47.66 -1.71
N ALA A 87 29.82 48.45 -0.81
CA ALA A 87 31.14 48.18 -0.25
C ALA A 87 31.08 46.98 0.69
N GLU A 88 30.03 46.91 1.53
CA GLU A 88 29.79 45.79 2.44
C GLU A 88 29.59 44.46 1.67
N LEU A 89 28.74 44.46 0.64
CA LEU A 89 28.53 43.27 -0.20
C LEU A 89 29.82 42.84 -0.93
N SER A 90 30.59 43.80 -1.44
CA SER A 90 31.86 43.51 -2.11
C SER A 90 32.88 42.89 -1.16
N ALA A 91 32.98 43.39 0.08
CA ALA A 91 33.90 42.87 1.08
C ALA A 91 33.54 41.43 1.48
N ALA A 92 32.26 41.15 1.74
CA ALA A 92 31.77 39.82 2.09
C ALA A 92 32.09 38.77 1.00
N VAL A 93 31.87 39.12 -0.28
CA VAL A 93 32.19 38.21 -1.40
C VAL A 93 33.70 37.98 -1.55
N LEU A 94 34.52 39.03 -1.37
CA LEU A 94 35.97 38.90 -1.45
C LEU A 94 36.55 38.04 -0.33
N ASP A 95 36.03 38.17 0.89
CA ASP A 95 36.48 37.37 2.04
C ASP A 95 36.14 35.88 1.90
N ALA A 96 35.05 35.53 1.18
CA ALA A 96 34.66 34.15 0.91
C ALA A 96 35.55 33.44 -0.13
N LEU A 97 36.28 34.18 -0.97
CA LEU A 97 37.11 33.63 -2.04
C LEU A 97 38.52 33.22 -1.56
N PRO A 98 39.09 32.11 -2.05
CA PRO A 98 40.43 31.68 -1.66
C PRO A 98 41.51 32.64 -2.20
N GLY A 99 42.47 33.04 -1.35
CA GLY A 99 43.64 33.82 -1.77
C GLY A 99 43.42 35.33 -1.95
N ALA A 100 42.37 35.89 -1.32
CA ALA A 100 41.84 37.24 -1.52
C ALA A 100 42.81 38.41 -1.27
N ARG A 101 43.54 38.81 -2.33
CA ARG A 101 44.10 40.17 -2.49
C ARG A 101 43.72 40.70 -3.87
N ALA A 102 42.45 41.10 -4.04
CA ALA A 102 41.95 41.73 -5.25
C ALA A 102 41.18 43.02 -4.90
N ARG A 103 41.08 43.97 -5.86
CA ARG A 103 40.40 45.25 -5.66
C ARG A 103 38.89 45.19 -5.95
N THR A 104 38.47 44.26 -6.80
CA THR A 104 37.07 44.05 -7.18
C THR A 104 36.74 42.55 -7.17
N VAL A 105 35.45 42.21 -7.03
CA VAL A 105 34.97 40.82 -7.06
C VAL A 105 35.30 40.14 -8.39
N LEU A 106 35.10 40.83 -9.51
CA LEU A 106 35.42 40.28 -10.84
C LEU A 106 36.93 40.00 -11.01
N ASP A 107 37.80 40.90 -10.54
CA ASP A 107 39.26 40.68 -10.57
C ASP A 107 39.66 39.45 -9.73
N ALA A 108 38.99 39.21 -8.61
CA ALA A 108 39.26 38.05 -7.76
C ALA A 108 38.90 36.74 -8.48
N VAL A 109 37.73 36.69 -9.13
CA VAL A 109 37.27 35.52 -9.89
C VAL A 109 38.20 35.25 -11.08
N ILE A 110 38.60 36.28 -11.83
CA ILE A 110 39.50 36.14 -12.99
C ILE A 110 40.88 35.60 -12.57
N ARG A 111 41.42 36.02 -11.43
CA ARG A 111 42.73 35.57 -10.93
C ARG A 111 42.77 34.09 -10.53
N LEU A 112 41.61 33.49 -10.28
CA LEU A 112 41.50 32.07 -9.93
C LEU A 112 41.44 31.17 -11.18
N ALA A 113 41.33 31.74 -12.38
CA ALA A 113 41.40 30.98 -13.62
C ALA A 113 42.74 30.18 -13.71
N PRO A 114 42.73 28.95 -14.23
CA PRO A 114 41.63 28.29 -14.96
C PRO A 114 40.60 27.58 -14.07
N LEU A 115 40.62 27.74 -12.74
CA LEU A 115 39.62 27.12 -11.85
C LEU A 115 38.24 27.76 -12.05
N GLU A 116 37.20 26.93 -12.08
CA GLU A 116 35.81 27.39 -12.00
C GLU A 116 35.50 27.91 -10.58
N VAL A 117 34.76 29.02 -10.50
CA VAL A 117 34.38 29.68 -9.24
C VAL A 117 32.88 29.95 -9.22
N CYS A 118 32.18 29.44 -8.22
CA CYS A 118 30.74 29.65 -8.02
C CYS A 118 30.50 30.54 -6.80
N LEU A 119 29.92 31.73 -7.01
CA LEU A 119 29.49 32.64 -5.96
C LEU A 119 28.07 32.29 -5.52
N VAL A 120 27.90 31.85 -4.27
CA VAL A 120 26.61 31.44 -3.70
C VAL A 120 26.13 32.50 -2.72
N LEU A 121 25.10 33.26 -3.11
CA LEU A 121 24.47 34.29 -2.27
C LEU A 121 23.10 33.81 -1.79
N ASP A 122 22.98 33.61 -0.48
CA ASP A 122 21.75 33.20 0.18
C ASP A 122 21.01 34.41 0.77
N ASP A 123 19.68 34.32 0.87
CA ASP A 123 18.79 35.39 1.36
C ASP A 123 18.84 36.75 0.62
N VAL A 124 18.94 36.74 -0.71
CA VAL A 124 19.04 37.95 -1.55
C VAL A 124 17.85 38.92 -1.46
N HIS A 125 16.70 38.48 -0.93
CA HIS A 125 15.54 39.33 -0.63
C HIS A 125 15.80 40.43 0.41
N GLU A 126 16.87 40.30 1.21
CA GLU A 126 17.33 41.34 2.14
C GLU A 126 17.95 42.56 1.43
N ILE A 127 18.23 42.45 0.12
CA ILE A 127 18.78 43.53 -0.71
C ILE A 127 17.61 44.18 -1.47
N PRO A 128 17.20 45.42 -1.12
CA PRO A 128 16.06 46.07 -1.75
C PRO A 128 16.29 46.34 -3.24
N ALA A 129 15.21 46.28 -4.03
CA ALA A 129 15.24 46.69 -5.43
C ALA A 129 15.67 48.17 -5.55
N GLY A 130 16.56 48.47 -6.50
CA GLY A 130 17.11 49.82 -6.71
C GLY A 130 18.22 50.25 -5.74
N SER A 131 18.70 49.37 -4.85
CA SER A 131 19.84 49.66 -3.96
C SER A 131 21.21 49.56 -4.67
N PRO A 132 22.26 50.24 -4.18
CA PRO A 132 23.63 50.10 -4.70
C PRO A 132 24.18 48.65 -4.68
N GLY A 133 23.75 47.84 -3.71
CA GLY A 133 24.02 46.40 -3.67
C GLY A 133 23.34 45.63 -4.81
N ALA A 134 22.08 45.94 -5.12
CA ALA A 134 21.37 45.36 -6.27
C ALA A 134 22.02 45.75 -7.62
N GLU A 135 22.55 46.96 -7.73
CA GLU A 135 23.32 47.40 -8.91
C GLU A 135 24.59 46.57 -9.13
N LEU A 136 25.33 46.26 -8.06
CA LEU A 136 26.50 45.37 -8.11
C LEU A 136 26.11 43.96 -8.58
N LEU A 137 25.01 43.41 -8.08
CA LEU A 137 24.50 42.11 -8.56
C LEU A 137 24.15 42.17 -10.06
N GLY A 138 23.53 43.26 -10.50
CA GLY A 138 23.25 43.50 -11.92
C GLY A 138 24.52 43.58 -12.79
N GLU A 139 25.60 44.18 -12.28
CA GLU A 139 26.91 44.18 -12.95
C GLU A 139 27.52 42.78 -13.04
N LEU A 140 27.49 42.00 -11.96
CA LEU A 140 28.00 40.63 -11.94
C LEU A 140 27.25 39.75 -12.95
N VAL A 141 25.91 39.81 -13.00
CA VAL A 141 25.09 39.07 -13.98
C VAL A 141 25.48 39.41 -15.43
N ARG A 142 25.79 40.67 -15.71
CA ARG A 142 26.20 41.14 -17.05
C ARG A 142 27.60 40.69 -17.43
N SER A 143 28.56 40.83 -16.53
CA SER A 143 30.00 40.77 -16.83
C SER A 143 30.73 39.56 -16.24
N LEU A 144 29.99 38.53 -15.81
CA LEU A 144 30.56 37.30 -15.29
C LEU A 144 31.49 36.61 -16.33
N PRO A 145 32.73 36.23 -15.97
CA PRO A 145 33.65 35.53 -16.87
C PRO A 145 33.21 34.08 -17.13
N ALA A 146 33.80 33.43 -18.13
CA ALA A 146 33.44 32.06 -18.53
C ALA A 146 33.69 30.99 -17.43
N THR A 147 34.62 31.25 -16.52
CA THR A 147 34.93 30.39 -15.36
C THR A 147 34.14 30.79 -14.10
N GLY A 148 33.26 31.79 -14.19
CA GLY A 148 32.44 32.25 -13.08
C GLY A 148 31.03 31.69 -13.14
N HIS A 149 30.42 31.46 -11.98
CA HIS A 149 29.01 31.09 -11.81
C HIS A 149 28.40 31.87 -10.64
N LEU A 150 27.10 32.18 -10.73
CA LEU A 150 26.36 32.92 -9.70
C LEU A 150 25.08 32.19 -9.28
N VAL A 151 24.92 31.91 -7.99
CA VAL A 151 23.70 31.34 -7.40
C VAL A 151 23.05 32.39 -6.49
N LEU A 152 21.78 32.70 -6.74
CA LEU A 152 20.99 33.66 -5.96
C LEU A 152 19.79 32.94 -5.32
N SER A 153 19.70 32.95 -3.99
CA SER A 153 18.62 32.31 -3.22
C SER A 153 17.82 33.32 -2.39
N GLY A 154 16.48 33.27 -2.43
CA GLY A 154 15.63 34.23 -1.71
C GLY A 154 14.13 33.95 -1.79
N ARG A 155 13.31 34.79 -1.13
CA ARG A 155 11.83 34.76 -1.27
C ARG A 155 11.35 35.39 -2.56
N MET A 156 12.05 36.44 -2.94
CA MET A 156 11.93 37.19 -4.17
C MET A 156 13.35 37.62 -4.55
N VAL A 157 13.57 37.86 -5.83
CA VAL A 157 14.85 38.34 -6.35
C VAL A 157 14.66 39.80 -6.76
N PRO A 158 15.62 40.69 -6.48
CA PRO A 158 15.58 42.06 -7.01
C PRO A 158 15.43 42.07 -8.54
N GLU A 159 14.97 43.18 -9.11
CA GLU A 159 14.93 43.33 -10.56
C GLU A 159 16.35 43.30 -11.14
N LEU A 160 16.70 42.18 -11.78
CA LEU A 160 18.01 41.93 -12.37
C LEU A 160 17.89 41.81 -13.90
N PRO A 161 18.93 42.20 -14.67
CA PRO A 161 18.91 42.16 -16.13
C PRO A 161 19.08 40.72 -16.69
N LEU A 162 18.12 39.84 -16.41
CA LEU A 162 18.17 38.40 -16.72
C LEU A 162 17.75 38.05 -18.15
N ALA A 163 16.90 38.88 -18.78
CA ALA A 163 16.24 38.55 -20.05
C ALA A 163 17.18 38.07 -21.16
N ARG A 164 18.35 38.71 -21.30
CA ARG A 164 19.36 38.31 -22.31
C ARG A 164 19.98 36.94 -22.02
N ARG A 165 20.21 36.62 -20.75
CA ARG A 165 20.77 35.32 -20.32
C ARG A 165 19.70 34.24 -20.41
N GLU A 166 18.45 34.55 -20.06
CA GLU A 166 17.31 33.63 -20.19
C GLU A 166 17.08 33.24 -21.66
N ALA A 167 17.08 34.21 -22.59
CA ALA A 167 16.97 33.95 -24.03
C ALA A 167 18.12 33.09 -24.59
N ALA A 168 19.29 33.11 -23.94
CA ALA A 168 20.46 32.30 -24.30
C ALA A 168 20.54 30.97 -23.54
N GLY A 169 19.53 30.59 -22.75
CA GLY A 169 19.54 29.37 -21.93
C GLY A 169 20.53 29.39 -20.76
N GLY A 170 21.05 30.57 -20.40
CA GLY A 170 22.09 30.76 -19.38
C GLY A 170 21.56 30.90 -17.95
N VAL A 171 20.27 30.68 -17.70
CA VAL A 171 19.63 30.79 -16.37
C VAL A 171 18.92 29.50 -16.00
N LEU A 172 19.26 28.94 -14.83
CA LEU A 172 18.54 27.82 -14.21
C LEU A 172 17.61 28.36 -13.11
N ARG A 173 16.33 27.97 -13.11
CA ARG A 173 15.34 28.39 -12.09
C ARG A 173 14.86 27.18 -11.29
N ILE A 174 14.80 27.32 -9.96
CA ILE A 174 14.30 26.31 -9.03
C ILE A 174 13.30 27.01 -8.09
N GLY A 175 12.04 26.57 -8.12
CA GLY A 175 10.89 27.21 -7.48
C GLY A 175 10.27 26.39 -6.35
N THR A 176 9.06 26.80 -5.94
CA THR A 176 8.26 26.14 -4.88
C THR A 176 8.00 24.66 -5.17
N ASP A 177 7.68 24.32 -6.41
CA ASP A 177 7.33 22.96 -6.80
C ASP A 177 8.53 22.03 -6.69
N GLU A 178 9.71 22.45 -7.16
CA GLU A 178 10.92 21.66 -7.01
C GLU A 178 11.37 21.60 -5.54
N LEU A 179 11.13 22.64 -4.75
CA LEU A 179 11.58 22.72 -3.35
C LEU A 179 10.64 22.02 -2.36
N SER A 180 9.39 21.74 -2.73
CA SER A 180 8.48 20.97 -1.88
C SER A 180 9.03 19.58 -1.59
N PHE A 181 8.84 19.07 -0.38
CA PHE A 181 9.20 17.68 -0.08
C PHE A 181 8.32 16.75 -0.90
N THR A 182 8.95 15.77 -1.53
CA THR A 182 8.22 14.64 -2.11
C THR A 182 7.71 13.73 -0.99
N ASP A 183 6.72 12.88 -1.29
CA ASP A 183 6.22 11.88 -0.32
C ASP A 183 7.33 10.95 0.20
N VAL A 184 8.34 10.72 -0.63
CA VAL A 184 9.55 9.99 -0.26
C VAL A 184 10.34 10.76 0.81
N GLU A 185 10.56 12.06 0.60
CA GLU A 185 11.28 12.93 1.55
C GLU A 185 10.51 13.13 2.86
N VAL A 186 9.17 13.26 2.82
CA VAL A 186 8.31 13.34 4.02
C VAL A 186 8.41 12.06 4.85
N ARG A 187 8.29 10.89 4.21
CA ARG A 187 8.43 9.59 4.88
C ARG A 187 9.83 9.39 5.46
N ALA A 188 10.87 9.78 4.72
CA ALA A 188 12.25 9.74 5.21
C ALA A 188 12.43 10.58 6.48
N LEU A 189 11.91 11.82 6.49
CA LEU A 189 11.96 12.69 7.67
C LEU A 189 11.20 12.10 8.86
N GLY A 190 9.99 11.58 8.62
CA GLY A 190 9.16 10.95 9.65
C GLY A 190 9.89 9.78 10.31
N ARG A 191 10.46 8.86 9.50
CA ARG A 191 11.26 7.73 10.01
C ARG A 191 12.42 8.19 10.91
N ARG A 192 13.16 9.21 10.49
CA ARG A 192 14.32 9.74 11.26
C ARG A 192 13.91 10.39 12.58
N LEU A 193 12.71 10.99 12.64
CA LEU A 193 12.16 11.60 13.86
C LEU A 193 11.32 10.64 14.72
N GLY A 194 11.17 9.37 14.31
CA GLY A 194 10.30 8.42 15.00
C GLY A 194 8.83 8.87 14.97
N ARG A 195 8.40 9.40 13.83
CA ARG A 195 7.04 9.91 13.58
C ARG A 195 6.47 9.27 12.34
N GLU A 196 5.18 8.99 12.38
CA GLU A 196 4.45 8.50 11.21
C GLU A 196 4.24 9.65 10.22
N ALA A 197 4.48 9.38 8.94
CA ALA A 197 4.32 10.38 7.88
C ALA A 197 2.89 10.95 7.81
N ALA A 198 1.90 10.17 8.25
CA ALA A 198 0.49 10.56 8.35
C ALA A 198 0.26 11.90 9.06
N ILE A 199 1.09 12.23 10.05
CA ILE A 199 1.00 13.52 10.78
C ILE A 199 1.20 14.73 9.84
N ALA A 200 1.94 14.54 8.75
CA ALA A 200 2.35 15.60 7.83
C ALA A 200 1.82 15.44 6.39
N GLU A 201 1.04 14.38 6.10
CA GLU A 201 0.44 14.14 4.77
C GLU A 201 -0.37 15.33 4.28
N SER A 202 -1.10 15.94 5.20
CA SER A 202 -1.97 17.07 4.96
C SER A 202 -1.18 18.32 4.52
N LEU A 203 0.10 18.44 4.92
CA LEU A 203 0.94 19.62 4.72
C LEU A 203 1.58 19.75 3.33
N ARG A 204 1.23 18.86 2.38
CA ARG A 204 1.63 18.90 0.96
C ARG A 204 3.13 19.10 0.74
N GLY A 205 3.94 18.48 1.59
CA GLY A 205 5.40 18.51 1.47
C GLY A 205 6.06 19.83 1.88
N TRP A 206 5.36 20.80 2.46
CA TRP A 206 5.99 22.07 2.84
C TRP A 206 7.07 21.86 3.92
N PRO A 207 8.38 22.04 3.64
CA PRO A 207 9.44 21.58 4.54
C PRO A 207 9.38 22.13 5.97
N ALA A 208 9.04 23.40 6.18
CA ALA A 208 8.92 23.97 7.52
C ALA A 208 7.71 23.44 8.31
N LEU A 209 6.53 23.35 7.68
CA LEU A 209 5.34 22.83 8.36
C LEU A 209 5.50 21.35 8.68
N VAL A 210 6.02 20.56 7.73
CA VAL A 210 6.31 19.13 7.94
C VAL A 210 7.27 18.94 9.12
N ARG A 211 8.35 19.74 9.18
CA ARG A 211 9.29 19.68 10.32
C ARG A 211 8.65 20.12 11.63
N LEU A 212 7.84 21.18 11.64
CA LEU A 212 7.13 21.66 12.84
C LEU A 212 6.13 20.62 13.36
N ALA A 213 5.38 19.99 12.46
CA ALA A 213 4.43 18.94 12.80
C ALA A 213 5.13 17.74 13.48
N PHE A 214 6.28 17.32 12.97
CA PHE A 214 7.05 16.24 13.60
C PHE A 214 7.72 16.65 14.92
N ALA A 215 8.19 17.90 15.02
CA ALA A 215 8.93 18.37 16.19
C ALA A 215 8.04 18.76 17.38
N ALA A 216 6.93 19.46 17.12
CA ALA A 216 6.07 20.07 18.15
C ALA A 216 4.62 19.57 18.12
N GLY A 217 4.33 18.57 17.27
CA GLY A 217 3.03 17.92 17.16
C GLY A 217 2.08 18.59 16.17
N PRO A 218 0.91 17.98 15.92
CA PRO A 218 -0.03 18.40 14.88
C PRO A 218 -0.60 19.81 15.10
N GLY A 219 -0.51 20.34 16.34
CA GLY A 219 -0.97 21.69 16.67
C GLY A 219 0.04 22.82 16.38
N ALA A 220 1.31 22.53 16.18
CA ALA A 220 2.29 23.60 15.93
C ALA A 220 2.12 24.30 14.57
N PRO A 221 1.80 23.59 13.46
CA PRO A 221 1.52 24.21 12.17
C PRO A 221 0.39 25.25 12.21
N TRP A 222 -0.69 25.03 12.97
CA TRP A 222 -1.81 25.99 13.03
C TRP A 222 -1.42 27.30 13.71
N ARG A 223 -0.60 27.23 14.77
CA ARG A 223 -0.17 28.43 15.50
C ARG A 223 0.69 29.30 14.59
N TYR A 224 1.61 28.67 13.87
CA TYR A 224 2.43 29.33 12.86
C TYR A 224 1.57 29.95 11.74
N ALA A 225 0.62 29.21 11.18
CA ALA A 225 -0.25 29.74 10.12
C ALA A 225 -1.10 30.93 10.59
N ARG A 226 -1.59 30.90 11.83
CA ARG A 226 -2.36 32.02 12.39
C ARG A 226 -1.50 33.25 12.63
N GLU A 227 -0.33 33.09 13.24
CA GLU A 227 0.54 34.19 13.67
C GLU A 227 1.32 34.82 12.51
N GLU A 228 1.79 34.01 11.55
CA GLU A 228 2.62 34.49 10.45
C GLU A 228 1.85 34.75 9.14
N ILE A 229 0.69 34.10 8.94
CA ILE A 229 -0.08 34.18 7.70
C ILE A 229 -1.40 34.94 7.92
N LEU A 230 -2.37 34.41 8.67
CA LEU A 230 -3.73 35.00 8.77
C LEU A 230 -3.77 36.42 9.36
N ALA A 231 -2.84 36.74 10.26
CA ALA A 231 -2.72 38.07 10.84
C ALA A 231 -2.50 39.17 9.77
N ARG A 232 -2.04 38.80 8.58
CA ARG A 232 -1.69 39.72 7.48
C ARG A 232 -2.69 39.66 6.29
N VAL A 233 -3.80 38.92 6.41
CA VAL A 233 -4.77 38.66 5.32
C VAL A 233 -6.08 39.48 5.49
N PRO A 234 -6.69 40.03 4.40
CA PRO A 234 -7.97 40.76 4.43
C PRO A 234 -9.21 39.92 4.81
N ASP A 235 -10.28 40.56 5.29
CA ASP A 235 -11.50 39.87 5.79
C ASP A 235 -12.30 39.10 4.72
N GLY A 236 -12.40 39.62 3.49
CA GLY A 236 -13.08 38.91 2.39
C GLY A 236 -12.41 37.57 2.06
N TRP A 237 -11.08 37.51 2.09
CA TRP A 237 -10.34 36.27 1.90
C TRP A 237 -10.49 35.29 3.07
N ARG A 238 -10.74 35.79 4.29
CA ARG A 238 -11.04 34.93 5.46
C ARG A 238 -12.40 34.25 5.32
N LEU A 239 -13.41 34.95 4.81
CA LEU A 239 -14.74 34.38 4.53
C LEU A 239 -14.68 33.36 3.39
N ALA A 240 -13.95 33.65 2.33
CA ALA A 240 -13.71 32.70 1.23
C ALA A 240 -13.02 31.41 1.70
N LEU A 241 -11.98 31.55 2.53
CA LEU A 241 -11.31 30.40 3.15
C LEU A 241 -12.26 29.60 4.07
N ALA A 242 -13.17 30.26 4.79
CA ALA A 242 -14.13 29.59 5.66
C ALA A 242 -15.21 28.83 4.88
N ALA A 243 -15.69 29.38 3.76
CA ALA A 243 -16.58 28.67 2.84
C ALA A 243 -15.90 27.47 2.18
N LEU A 244 -14.65 27.63 1.70
CA LEU A 244 -13.85 26.52 1.18
C LEU A 244 -13.61 25.43 2.24
N ALA A 245 -13.37 25.83 3.50
CA ALA A 245 -13.23 24.90 4.61
C ALA A 245 -14.54 24.16 4.94
N ALA A 246 -15.69 24.84 4.96
CA ALA A 246 -16.99 24.23 5.22
C ALA A 246 -17.39 23.24 4.10
N LEU A 247 -17.16 23.61 2.83
CA LEU A 247 -17.46 22.77 1.67
C LEU A 247 -16.42 21.66 1.44
N GLY A 248 -15.20 21.80 1.98
CA GLY A 248 -14.07 20.89 1.76
C GLY A 248 -13.42 21.07 0.38
N THR A 249 -14.20 20.95 -0.69
CA THR A 249 -13.82 21.34 -2.06
C THR A 249 -14.95 22.14 -2.70
N ALA A 250 -14.60 23.14 -3.50
CA ALA A 250 -15.58 23.99 -4.15
C ALA A 250 -15.04 24.66 -5.42
N THR A 251 -15.93 24.91 -6.36
CA THR A 251 -15.75 25.85 -7.48
C THR A 251 -15.89 27.29 -6.98
N ALA A 252 -15.44 28.26 -7.78
CA ALA A 252 -15.69 29.68 -7.48
C ALA A 252 -17.19 29.99 -7.35
N ALA A 253 -18.05 29.31 -8.12
CA ALA A 253 -19.50 29.46 -8.05
C ALA A 253 -20.08 28.96 -6.70
N GLU A 254 -19.69 27.77 -6.26
CA GLU A 254 -20.12 27.21 -4.95
C GLU A 254 -19.62 28.07 -3.77
N VAL A 255 -18.39 28.62 -3.84
CA VAL A 255 -17.90 29.56 -2.82
C VAL A 255 -18.70 30.86 -2.84
N THR A 256 -19.04 31.37 -4.03
CA THR A 256 -19.87 32.58 -4.19
C THR A 256 -21.28 32.34 -3.66
N GLU A 257 -21.88 31.17 -3.88
CA GLU A 257 -23.20 30.80 -3.36
C GLU A 257 -23.22 30.78 -1.82
N VAL A 258 -22.12 30.33 -1.19
CA VAL A 258 -22.00 30.30 0.28
C VAL A 258 -21.59 31.65 0.89
N THR A 259 -20.79 32.47 0.18
CA THR A 259 -20.27 33.75 0.70
C THR A 259 -21.07 34.97 0.27
N GLU A 260 -21.93 34.85 -0.74
CA GLU A 260 -22.65 35.93 -1.43
C GLU A 260 -21.77 36.98 -2.15
N GLU A 261 -20.45 36.87 -2.08
CA GLU A 261 -19.51 37.81 -2.71
C GLU A 261 -18.59 37.09 -3.70
N PRO A 262 -18.27 37.70 -4.85
CA PRO A 262 -17.31 37.12 -5.80
C PRO A 262 -15.89 37.18 -5.23
N VAL A 263 -15.13 36.10 -5.41
CA VAL A 263 -13.75 35.97 -4.93
C VAL A 263 -12.84 35.50 -6.07
N ASP A 264 -11.69 36.16 -6.22
CA ASP A 264 -10.60 35.68 -7.08
C ASP A 264 -9.82 34.57 -6.34
N LEU A 265 -10.14 33.32 -6.67
CA LEU A 265 -9.51 32.16 -6.05
C LEU A 265 -8.10 31.87 -6.60
N ASP A 266 -7.73 32.39 -7.78
CA ASP A 266 -6.39 32.25 -8.36
C ASP A 266 -5.38 33.13 -7.62
N GLU A 267 -5.76 34.39 -7.35
CA GLU A 267 -4.96 35.30 -6.53
C GLU A 267 -4.81 34.76 -5.10
N LEU A 268 -5.89 34.22 -4.53
CA LEU A 268 -5.89 33.62 -3.20
C LEU A 268 -4.99 32.38 -3.15
N ALA A 269 -5.02 31.49 -4.15
CA ALA A 269 -4.19 30.28 -4.19
C ALA A 269 -2.70 30.58 -4.41
N SER A 270 -2.36 31.63 -5.16
CA SER A 270 -0.96 32.05 -5.37
C SER A 270 -0.34 32.75 -4.15
N THR A 271 -1.16 33.35 -3.29
CA THR A 271 -0.72 34.15 -2.15
C THR A 271 -0.82 33.40 -0.82
N ILE A 272 -1.91 32.65 -0.62
CA ILE A 272 -2.18 31.91 0.61
C ILE A 272 -1.75 30.45 0.40
N PRO A 273 -0.74 29.98 1.14
CA PRO A 273 -0.24 28.64 0.96
C PRO A 273 -1.24 27.61 1.50
N LEU A 274 -1.12 26.36 1.06
CA LEU A 274 -2.09 25.29 1.37
C LEU A 274 -3.53 25.60 0.88
N VAL A 275 -3.65 26.48 -0.11
CA VAL A 275 -4.81 26.56 -0.99
C VAL A 275 -4.34 26.11 -2.37
N GLY A 276 -5.02 25.12 -2.92
CA GLY A 276 -4.64 24.52 -4.19
C GLY A 276 -5.82 24.40 -5.14
N VAL A 277 -5.49 24.39 -6.42
CA VAL A 277 -6.40 24.01 -7.50
C VAL A 277 -6.22 22.52 -7.76
N LEU A 278 -7.33 21.79 -7.80
CA LEU A 278 -7.37 20.38 -8.16
C LEU A 278 -7.40 20.24 -9.68
N ASP A 279 -7.09 19.03 -10.18
CA ASP A 279 -7.03 18.77 -11.64
C ASP A 279 -8.38 19.01 -12.35
N ASP A 280 -9.49 18.95 -11.61
CA ASP A 280 -10.85 19.24 -12.09
C ASP A 280 -11.22 20.75 -12.03
N GLY A 281 -10.27 21.62 -11.70
CA GLY A 281 -10.45 23.06 -11.56
C GLY A 281 -11.13 23.50 -10.26
N ARG A 282 -11.43 22.59 -9.33
CA ARG A 282 -11.98 22.94 -8.02
C ARG A 282 -10.89 23.39 -7.07
N TYR A 283 -11.24 24.28 -6.15
CA TYR A 283 -10.36 24.78 -5.12
C TYR A 283 -10.54 23.97 -3.83
N ARG A 284 -9.43 23.78 -3.13
CA ARG A 284 -9.41 23.17 -1.81
C ARG A 284 -8.58 24.04 -0.87
N ALA A 285 -9.23 24.50 0.19
CA ALA A 285 -8.50 24.99 1.36
C ALA A 285 -8.13 23.78 2.22
N HIS A 286 -6.88 23.70 2.62
CA HIS A 286 -6.44 22.68 3.56
C HIS A 286 -7.19 22.77 4.90
N GLU A 287 -7.53 21.64 5.53
CA GLU A 287 -8.36 21.58 6.76
C GLU A 287 -7.76 22.35 7.96
N LEU A 288 -6.45 22.60 7.93
CA LEU A 288 -5.77 23.47 8.88
C LEU A 288 -6.42 24.87 8.95
N TRP A 289 -7.03 25.34 7.86
CA TRP A 289 -7.76 26.60 7.82
C TRP A 289 -9.09 26.54 8.60
N THR A 290 -9.79 25.41 8.62
CA THR A 290 -11.06 25.24 9.36
C THR A 290 -10.89 25.57 10.84
N GLU A 291 -9.88 24.98 11.48
CA GLU A 291 -9.61 25.20 12.90
C GLU A 291 -9.11 26.63 13.16
N ALA A 292 -8.24 27.15 12.28
CA ALA A 292 -7.71 28.51 12.38
C ALA A 292 -8.80 29.59 12.25
N LEU A 293 -9.85 29.33 11.46
CA LEU A 293 -10.92 30.28 11.15
C LEU A 293 -12.12 30.22 12.12
N SER A 294 -12.30 29.10 12.83
CA SER A 294 -13.42 28.87 13.77
C SER A 294 -13.54 29.92 14.88
N ARG A 295 -12.44 30.61 15.23
CA ARG A 295 -12.39 31.65 16.28
C ARG A 295 -12.32 33.08 15.75
N THR A 296 -12.34 33.27 14.43
CA THR A 296 -12.29 34.59 13.79
C THR A 296 -13.65 35.08 13.28
N LEU A 297 -14.63 34.21 13.06
CA LEU A 297 -15.98 34.58 12.58
C LEU A 297 -16.98 34.77 13.74
N ARG A 298 -18.00 35.64 13.54
CA ARG A 298 -19.13 35.81 14.49
C ARG A 298 -20.10 34.61 14.40
N ALA A 299 -20.74 34.26 15.52
CA ALA A 299 -21.59 33.07 15.64
C ALA A 299 -22.84 33.05 14.73
N GLU A 300 -23.37 34.22 14.35
CA GLU A 300 -24.53 34.33 13.45
C GLU A 300 -24.10 34.18 11.97
N GLN A 301 -23.00 34.84 11.59
CA GLN A 301 -22.38 34.70 10.26
C GLN A 301 -21.94 33.25 10.00
N ALA A 302 -21.40 32.58 11.02
CA ALA A 302 -21.04 31.16 10.93
C ALA A 302 -22.26 30.24 10.72
N ARG A 303 -23.40 30.52 11.38
CA ARG A 303 -24.64 29.73 11.24
C ARG A 303 -25.26 29.84 9.84
N GLU A 304 -25.30 31.04 9.27
CA GLU A 304 -25.82 31.24 7.92
C GLU A 304 -24.91 30.64 6.85
N LEU A 305 -23.58 30.75 7.03
CA LEU A 305 -22.60 30.10 6.18
C LEU A 305 -22.77 28.57 6.21
N HIS A 306 -22.93 27.97 7.39
CA HIS A 306 -23.12 26.52 7.52
C HIS A 306 -24.44 26.02 6.90
N ARG A 307 -25.54 26.77 7.03
CA ARG A 307 -26.83 26.39 6.39
C ARG A 307 -26.72 26.37 4.87
N ARG A 308 -26.16 27.44 4.27
CA ARG A 308 -25.93 27.49 2.81
C ARG A 308 -24.95 26.42 2.34
N ALA A 309 -23.87 26.21 3.09
CA ALA A 309 -22.93 25.12 2.81
C ALA A 309 -23.62 23.74 2.89
N ALA A 310 -24.48 23.49 3.88
CA ALA A 310 -25.23 22.24 4.01
C ALA A 310 -26.19 22.01 2.83
N ALA A 311 -26.84 23.05 2.31
CA ALA A 311 -27.69 22.94 1.12
C ALA A 311 -26.88 22.55 -0.13
N VAL A 312 -25.74 23.21 -0.36
CA VAL A 312 -24.81 22.86 -1.45
C VAL A 312 -24.29 21.43 -1.29
N LEU A 313 -23.98 21.01 -0.05
CA LEU A 313 -23.51 19.67 0.28
C LEU A 313 -24.59 18.60 0.04
N SER A 314 -25.84 18.86 0.39
CA SER A 314 -26.97 17.96 0.13
C SER A 314 -27.20 17.80 -1.37
N ALA A 315 -27.19 18.90 -2.12
CA ALA A 315 -27.41 18.89 -3.57
C ALA A 315 -26.36 18.06 -4.34
N ARG A 316 -25.13 17.95 -3.81
CA ARG A 316 -24.07 17.10 -4.35
C ARG A 316 -23.99 15.69 -3.74
N GLY A 317 -24.89 15.34 -2.80
CA GLY A 317 -24.96 14.04 -2.15
C GLY A 317 -24.03 13.82 -0.94
N ASP A 318 -23.38 14.85 -0.42
CA ASP A 318 -22.48 14.78 0.75
C ASP A 318 -23.24 14.96 2.07
N LEU A 319 -24.17 14.05 2.35
CA LEU A 319 -25.06 14.11 3.51
C LEU A 319 -24.31 14.00 4.83
N ALA A 320 -23.19 13.26 4.86
CA ALA A 320 -22.37 13.11 6.05
C ALA A 320 -21.87 14.47 6.55
N ARG A 321 -21.27 15.26 5.65
CA ARG A 321 -20.73 16.58 5.97
C ARG A 321 -21.85 17.60 6.20
N ALA A 322 -22.95 17.53 5.43
CA ALA A 322 -24.11 18.38 5.64
C ALA A 322 -24.71 18.21 7.05
N GLY A 323 -24.89 16.97 7.50
CA GLY A 323 -25.44 16.70 8.83
C GLY A 323 -24.44 16.95 9.96
N ASP A 324 -23.14 16.76 9.74
CA ASP A 324 -22.13 17.20 10.71
C ASP A 324 -22.11 18.72 10.90
N LEU A 325 -22.29 19.50 9.83
CA LEU A 325 -22.47 20.95 9.93
C LEU A 325 -23.74 21.33 10.70
N ALA A 326 -24.88 20.66 10.44
CA ALA A 326 -26.14 20.88 11.17
C ALA A 326 -25.99 20.54 12.66
N ARG A 327 -25.32 19.43 12.98
CA ARG A 327 -25.02 18.99 14.36
C ARG A 327 -24.12 19.99 15.08
N ASP A 328 -23.01 20.39 14.47
CA ASP A 328 -22.04 21.33 15.07
C ASP A 328 -22.62 22.73 15.26
N SER A 329 -23.56 23.13 14.40
CA SER A 329 -24.31 24.39 14.51
C SER A 329 -25.56 24.31 15.39
N ARG A 330 -25.96 23.11 15.84
CA ARG A 330 -27.18 22.82 16.62
C ARG A 330 -28.49 23.19 15.92
N ASP A 331 -28.55 23.01 14.60
CA ASP A 331 -29.76 23.18 13.80
C ASP A 331 -30.53 21.85 13.67
N TRP A 332 -31.41 21.58 14.64
CA TRP A 332 -32.11 20.30 14.74
C TRP A 332 -33.19 20.09 13.68
N ALA A 333 -33.76 21.18 13.13
CA ALA A 333 -34.74 21.10 12.05
C ALA A 333 -34.06 20.66 10.75
N LEU A 334 -32.92 21.30 10.40
CA LEU A 334 -32.11 20.87 9.27
C LEU A 334 -31.62 19.43 9.43
N LEU A 335 -31.19 19.05 10.64
CA LEU A 335 -30.76 17.67 10.92
C LEU A 335 -31.92 16.66 10.77
N ALA A 336 -33.16 17.04 11.09
CA ALA A 336 -34.34 16.19 10.90
C ALA A 336 -34.62 15.93 9.40
N ASP A 337 -34.56 16.96 8.56
CA ASP A 337 -34.74 16.82 7.11
C ASP A 337 -33.64 15.95 6.49
N LEU A 338 -32.39 16.21 6.86
CA LEU A 338 -31.23 15.39 6.45
C LEU A 338 -31.33 13.95 6.95
N SER A 339 -31.99 13.70 8.09
CA SER A 339 -32.20 12.34 8.62
C SER A 339 -33.18 11.54 7.77
N VAL A 340 -34.27 12.16 7.30
CA VAL A 340 -35.20 11.53 6.35
C VAL A 340 -34.50 11.25 5.03
N GLU A 341 -33.76 12.23 4.51
CA GLU A 341 -33.00 12.08 3.27
C GLU A 341 -31.94 10.98 3.39
N LEU A 342 -31.23 10.90 4.52
CA LEU A 342 -30.26 9.84 4.80
C LEU A 342 -30.92 8.46 4.73
N VAL A 343 -32.04 8.25 5.43
CA VAL A 343 -32.72 6.94 5.40
C VAL A 343 -33.26 6.64 4.00
N ALA A 344 -33.91 7.61 3.35
CA ALA A 344 -34.49 7.44 2.01
C ALA A 344 -33.43 7.14 0.94
N THR A 345 -32.21 7.65 1.10
CA THR A 345 -31.08 7.44 0.18
C THR A 345 -30.16 6.28 0.59
N THR A 346 -30.42 5.61 1.72
CA THR A 346 -29.59 4.49 2.21
C THR A 346 -30.39 3.27 2.74
N LEU A 347 -31.62 3.07 2.24
CA LEU A 347 -32.42 1.87 2.52
C LEU A 347 -31.61 0.57 2.40
N SER A 348 -31.70 -0.29 3.43
CA SER A 348 -30.95 -1.55 3.56
C SER A 348 -29.42 -1.44 3.69
N ALA A 349 -28.84 -0.23 3.75
CA ALA A 349 -27.40 0.00 3.87
C ALA A 349 -27.07 1.30 4.64
N LEU A 350 -27.78 1.52 5.75
CA LEU A 350 -27.65 2.75 6.54
C LEU A 350 -26.20 2.95 7.05
N PRO A 351 -25.60 4.13 6.87
CA PRO A 351 -24.35 4.52 7.51
C PRO A 351 -24.54 4.68 9.04
N SER A 352 -24.57 3.55 9.76
CA SER A 352 -25.06 3.51 11.14
C SER A 352 -24.22 4.36 12.11
N ALA A 353 -22.92 4.52 11.86
CA ALA A 353 -22.05 5.40 12.64
C ALA A 353 -22.42 6.89 12.49
N ILE A 354 -22.80 7.32 11.29
CA ILE A 354 -23.27 8.69 11.03
C ILE A 354 -24.64 8.88 11.69
N ALA A 355 -25.56 7.95 11.46
CA ALA A 355 -26.91 8.00 12.01
C ALA A 355 -26.93 8.01 13.56
N ARG A 356 -26.12 7.16 14.21
CA ARG A 356 -25.96 7.17 15.69
C ARG A 356 -25.37 8.48 16.18
N ARG A 357 -24.30 8.97 15.54
CA ARG A 357 -23.68 10.25 15.90
C ARG A 357 -24.68 11.41 15.81
N TRP A 358 -25.57 11.39 14.84
CA TRP A 358 -26.65 12.39 14.73
C TRP A 358 -27.66 12.22 15.86
N LEU A 359 -28.20 11.01 16.07
CA LEU A 359 -29.17 10.72 17.12
C LEU A 359 -28.67 11.04 18.54
N ASP A 360 -27.41 10.73 18.85
CA ASP A 360 -26.81 10.96 20.17
C ASP A 360 -26.67 12.46 20.49
N ALA A 361 -26.65 13.32 19.47
CA ALA A 361 -26.60 14.77 19.62
C ALA A 361 -27.99 15.41 19.80
N VAL A 362 -29.07 14.73 19.39
CA VAL A 362 -30.43 15.29 19.42
C VAL A 362 -30.93 15.46 20.86
N PRO A 363 -31.43 16.65 21.24
CA PRO A 363 -32.00 16.88 22.57
C PRO A 363 -33.23 16.00 22.86
N PRO A 364 -33.50 15.65 24.12
CA PRO A 364 -34.69 14.85 24.48
C PRO A 364 -36.03 15.45 24.04
N ALA A 365 -36.12 16.78 23.91
CA ALA A 365 -37.34 17.47 23.48
C ALA A 365 -37.70 17.19 22.01
N ASP A 366 -36.70 16.95 21.16
CA ASP A 366 -36.88 16.71 19.73
C ASP A 366 -36.90 15.22 19.38
N ALA A 367 -36.58 14.34 20.34
CA ALA A 367 -36.34 12.91 20.11
C ALA A 367 -37.52 12.13 19.51
N ASP A 368 -38.76 12.58 19.74
CA ASP A 368 -39.99 11.97 19.22
C ASP A 368 -40.46 12.57 17.88
N THR A 369 -39.68 13.46 17.28
CA THR A 369 -39.94 13.97 15.92
C THR A 369 -40.00 12.80 14.93
N PRO A 370 -40.96 12.75 13.99
CA PRO A 370 -41.13 11.59 13.10
C PRO A 370 -39.88 11.21 12.31
N ALA A 371 -39.08 12.20 11.91
CA ALA A 371 -37.79 12.00 11.24
C ALA A 371 -36.77 11.22 12.09
N PHE A 372 -36.65 11.56 13.37
CA PHE A 372 -35.74 10.88 14.29
C PHE A 372 -36.28 9.52 14.75
N LEU A 373 -37.60 9.32 14.78
CA LEU A 373 -38.20 8.00 14.97
C LEU A 373 -37.85 7.06 13.80
N LEU A 374 -37.95 7.55 12.55
CA LEU A 374 -37.53 6.81 11.36
C LEU A 374 -36.03 6.47 11.41
N LEU A 375 -35.17 7.46 11.69
CA LEU A 375 -33.72 7.25 11.79
C LEU A 375 -33.37 6.24 12.89
N ARG A 376 -34.04 6.32 14.05
CA ARG A 376 -33.86 5.39 15.16
C ARG A 376 -34.30 3.97 14.80
N ALA A 377 -35.43 3.81 14.13
CA ALA A 377 -35.88 2.51 13.63
C ALA A 377 -34.86 1.91 12.64
N ALA A 378 -34.32 2.73 11.73
CA ALA A 378 -33.29 2.29 10.79
C ALA A 378 -31.97 1.90 11.50
N VAL A 379 -31.56 2.62 12.54
CA VAL A 379 -30.40 2.27 13.38
C VAL A 379 -30.62 0.98 14.14
N LEU A 380 -31.80 0.78 14.74
CA LEU A 380 -32.15 -0.47 15.42
C LEU A 380 -32.12 -1.63 14.44
N TYR A 381 -32.76 -1.49 13.26
CA TYR A 381 -32.73 -2.52 12.22
C TYR A 381 -31.30 -2.88 11.78
N ALA A 382 -30.44 -1.88 11.60
CA ALA A 382 -29.04 -2.12 11.21
C ALA A 382 -28.28 -2.92 12.27
N ALA A 383 -28.61 -2.75 13.56
CA ALA A 383 -27.98 -3.46 14.68
C ALA A 383 -28.61 -4.82 14.98
N ASP A 384 -29.93 -4.91 15.02
CA ASP A 384 -30.72 -6.11 15.29
C ASP A 384 -32.08 -6.02 14.59
N PHE A 385 -32.24 -6.77 13.50
CA PHE A 385 -33.48 -6.78 12.73
C PHE A 385 -34.64 -7.51 13.44
N ALA A 386 -34.36 -8.26 14.51
CA ALA A 386 -35.38 -8.96 15.30
C ALA A 386 -36.00 -8.07 16.38
N ASP A 387 -35.47 -6.86 16.61
CA ASP A 387 -35.96 -5.96 17.63
C ASP A 387 -37.41 -5.51 17.37
N GLY A 388 -38.34 -5.98 18.20
CA GLY A 388 -39.77 -5.67 18.09
C GLY A 388 -40.12 -4.18 18.20
N ARG A 389 -39.23 -3.33 18.70
CA ARG A 389 -39.44 -1.88 18.77
C ARG A 389 -39.45 -1.22 17.40
N ILE A 390 -38.85 -1.86 16.39
CA ILE A 390 -38.75 -1.32 15.01
C ILE A 390 -40.15 -1.02 14.46
N ASP A 391 -41.08 -1.96 14.54
CA ASP A 391 -42.44 -1.77 14.01
C ASP A 391 -43.17 -0.65 14.75
N THR A 392 -43.05 -0.59 16.08
CA THR A 392 -43.69 0.45 16.89
C THR A 392 -43.19 1.85 16.51
N LEU A 393 -41.88 2.01 16.28
CA LEU A 393 -41.29 3.29 15.87
C LEU A 393 -41.73 3.70 14.46
N LEU A 394 -41.73 2.75 13.51
CA LEU A 394 -42.16 3.00 12.14
C LEU A 394 -43.65 3.30 12.05
N ASP A 395 -44.49 2.64 12.85
CA ASP A 395 -45.92 2.91 12.93
C ASP A 395 -46.22 4.31 13.47
N ARG A 396 -45.53 4.72 14.54
CA ARG A 396 -45.64 6.08 15.09
C ARG A 396 -45.18 7.13 14.09
N ALA A 397 -44.04 6.91 13.42
CA ALA A 397 -43.53 7.81 12.40
C ALA A 397 -44.50 7.94 11.21
N TRP A 398 -45.03 6.81 10.72
CA TRP A 398 -46.02 6.75 9.65
C TRP A 398 -47.28 7.55 10.01
N GLN A 399 -47.85 7.30 11.19
CA GLN A 399 -49.07 7.98 11.64
C GLN A 399 -48.85 9.49 11.77
N ALA A 400 -47.77 9.92 12.43
CA ALA A 400 -47.49 11.34 12.63
C ALA A 400 -47.20 12.09 11.32
N MET A 401 -46.47 11.49 10.38
CA MET A 401 -46.22 12.10 9.06
C MET A 401 -47.51 12.23 8.23
N ARG A 402 -48.43 11.26 8.36
CA ARG A 402 -49.75 11.32 7.71
C ARG A 402 -50.65 12.38 8.30
N GLU A 403 -50.74 12.47 9.62
CA GLU A 403 -51.53 13.48 10.32
C GLU A 403 -51.05 14.90 10.01
N ALA A 404 -49.73 15.10 9.88
CA ALA A 404 -49.13 16.36 9.48
C ALA A 404 -49.31 16.71 7.99
N GLY A 405 -49.91 15.83 7.17
CA GLY A 405 -50.07 16.03 5.74
C GLY A 405 -48.73 16.14 5.00
N THR A 406 -47.66 15.51 5.51
CA THR A 406 -46.32 15.61 4.94
C THR A 406 -46.29 14.92 3.58
N ALA A 407 -46.39 15.69 2.50
CA ALA A 407 -46.13 15.20 1.14
C ALA A 407 -44.61 15.20 0.90
N GLY A 408 -44.02 14.05 0.55
CA GLY A 408 -42.57 13.96 0.33
C GLY A 408 -42.00 12.54 0.48
N PRO A 409 -40.67 12.39 0.52
CA PRO A 409 -40.00 11.08 0.61
C PRO A 409 -40.18 10.36 1.95
N GLY A 410 -40.57 11.08 3.02
CA GLY A 410 -40.69 10.55 4.39
C GLY A 410 -41.62 9.34 4.53
N PRO A 411 -42.94 9.46 4.23
CA PRO A 411 -43.88 8.34 4.34
C PRO A 411 -43.47 7.10 3.52
N SER A 412 -42.94 7.33 2.31
CA SER A 412 -42.43 6.25 1.44
C SER A 412 -41.21 5.56 2.06
N ALA A 413 -40.28 6.31 2.66
CA ALA A 413 -39.11 5.76 3.34
C ALA A 413 -39.50 4.93 4.57
N VAL A 414 -40.52 5.36 5.33
CA VAL A 414 -41.06 4.59 6.47
C VAL A 414 -41.60 3.23 6.01
N LEU A 415 -42.45 3.21 4.98
CA LEU A 415 -43.01 1.95 4.47
C LEU A 415 -41.96 1.04 3.84
N ALA A 416 -40.99 1.62 3.11
CA ALA A 416 -39.87 0.87 2.56
C ALA A 416 -39.07 0.17 3.67
N GLN A 417 -38.70 0.93 4.70
CA GLN A 417 -37.95 0.41 5.85
C GLN A 417 -38.75 -0.67 6.61
N ALA A 418 -40.07 -0.50 6.75
CA ALA A 418 -40.93 -1.50 7.38
C ALA A 418 -41.01 -2.79 6.57
N ALA A 419 -41.14 -2.71 5.24
CA ALA A 419 -41.18 -3.88 4.36
C ALA A 419 -39.86 -4.67 4.43
N ILE A 420 -38.72 -3.97 4.44
CA ILE A 420 -37.39 -4.58 4.60
C ILE A 420 -37.27 -5.30 5.95
N ALA A 421 -37.71 -4.67 7.05
CA ALA A 421 -37.70 -5.27 8.38
C ALA A 421 -38.63 -6.50 8.49
N ALA A 422 -39.83 -6.43 7.92
CA ALA A 422 -40.78 -7.55 7.91
C ALA A 422 -40.26 -8.73 7.06
N HIS A 423 -39.69 -8.46 5.88
CA HIS A 423 -39.04 -9.49 5.07
C HIS A 423 -37.87 -10.14 5.80
N SER A 424 -37.08 -9.37 6.55
CA SER A 424 -35.95 -9.89 7.35
C SER A 424 -36.41 -10.86 8.44
N ARG A 425 -37.66 -10.75 8.92
CA ARG A 425 -38.26 -11.67 9.90
C ARG A 425 -39.17 -12.75 9.27
N ALA A 426 -39.36 -12.73 7.96
CA ALA A 426 -40.34 -13.56 7.24
C ALA A 426 -41.78 -13.42 7.79
N ASP A 427 -42.16 -12.21 8.22
CA ASP A 427 -43.47 -11.93 8.81
C ASP A 427 -44.53 -11.69 7.73
N LEU A 428 -45.24 -12.76 7.35
CA LEU A 428 -46.27 -12.71 6.32
C LEU A 428 -47.43 -11.78 6.68
N ALA A 429 -47.85 -11.77 7.95
CA ALA A 429 -49.00 -10.97 8.39
C ALA A 429 -48.69 -9.47 8.25
N ARG A 430 -47.50 -9.05 8.71
CA ARG A 430 -47.04 -7.68 8.58
C ARG A 430 -46.85 -7.24 7.13
N LEU A 431 -46.34 -8.13 6.26
CA LEU A 431 -46.17 -7.81 4.84
C LEU A 431 -47.50 -7.58 4.11
N VAL A 432 -48.55 -8.32 4.45
CA VAL A 432 -49.91 -8.11 3.90
C VAL A 432 -50.45 -6.74 4.33
N GLU A 433 -50.35 -6.42 5.61
CA GLU A 433 -50.75 -5.12 6.16
C GLU A 433 -49.99 -3.95 5.49
N LEU A 434 -48.68 -4.09 5.29
CA LEU A 434 -47.87 -3.08 4.61
C LEU A 434 -48.28 -2.86 3.16
N GLY A 435 -48.70 -3.92 2.46
CA GLY A 435 -49.26 -3.82 1.10
C GLY A 435 -50.49 -2.90 1.06
N GLU A 436 -51.41 -3.06 2.02
CA GLU A 436 -52.59 -2.19 2.14
C GLU A 436 -52.21 -0.74 2.46
N ARG A 437 -51.16 -0.51 3.24
CA ARG A 437 -50.66 0.84 3.56
C ARG A 437 -49.99 1.52 2.37
N VAL A 438 -49.31 0.76 1.49
CA VAL A 438 -48.73 1.30 0.24
C VAL A 438 -49.82 1.86 -0.67
N ASP A 439 -50.98 1.21 -0.74
CA ASP A 439 -52.11 1.68 -1.55
C ASP A 439 -52.81 2.93 -0.97
N GLN A 440 -52.49 3.33 0.27
CA GLN A 440 -53.00 4.55 0.91
C GLN A 440 -52.12 5.78 0.66
N LEU A 441 -51.02 5.66 -0.08
CA LEU A 441 -50.18 6.79 -0.47
C LEU A 441 -50.89 7.69 -1.50
N ALA A 442 -50.63 9.00 -1.43
CA ALA A 442 -51.40 10.02 -2.14
C ALA A 442 -51.37 9.93 -3.68
N ASP A 443 -50.29 9.41 -4.26
CA ASP A 443 -50.15 9.19 -5.71
C ASP A 443 -49.82 7.73 -6.04
N PRO A 444 -50.83 6.90 -6.38
CA PRO A 444 -50.65 5.50 -6.74
C PRO A 444 -49.81 5.27 -8.02
N SER A 445 -49.68 6.31 -8.85
CA SER A 445 -48.98 6.26 -10.14
C SER A 445 -47.50 6.64 -10.02
N ALA A 446 -47.11 7.31 -8.93
CA ALA A 446 -45.74 7.70 -8.67
C ALA A 446 -44.78 6.51 -8.75
N PRO A 447 -43.60 6.62 -9.40
CA PRO A 447 -42.66 5.52 -9.56
C PRO A 447 -42.26 4.86 -8.25
N VAL A 448 -42.07 5.65 -7.18
CA VAL A 448 -41.75 5.17 -5.82
C VAL A 448 -42.84 4.26 -5.28
N VAL A 449 -44.12 4.63 -5.45
CA VAL A 449 -45.27 3.85 -4.98
C VAL A 449 -45.42 2.56 -5.78
N ARG A 450 -45.27 2.62 -7.11
CA ARG A 450 -45.28 1.42 -7.96
C ARG A 450 -44.15 0.45 -7.61
N CYS A 451 -42.95 0.97 -7.35
CA CYS A 451 -41.79 0.19 -6.93
C CYS A 451 -42.04 -0.50 -5.59
N LEU A 452 -42.56 0.21 -4.58
CA LEU A 452 -42.93 -0.38 -3.29
C LEU A 452 -44.03 -1.44 -3.43
N ARG A 453 -45.05 -1.21 -4.26
CA ARG A 453 -46.14 -2.16 -4.52
C ARG A 453 -45.62 -3.48 -5.10
N HIS A 454 -44.83 -3.41 -6.18
CA HIS A 454 -44.24 -4.61 -6.78
C HIS A 454 -43.21 -5.27 -5.86
N GLY A 455 -42.44 -4.49 -5.10
CA GLY A 455 -41.49 -5.01 -4.10
C GLY A 455 -42.19 -5.81 -3.00
N VAL A 456 -43.24 -5.27 -2.38
CA VAL A 456 -44.04 -5.97 -1.37
C VAL A 456 -44.74 -7.20 -1.95
N ALA A 457 -45.31 -7.10 -3.15
CA ALA A 457 -45.94 -8.24 -3.83
C ALA A 457 -44.94 -9.38 -4.11
N ALA A 458 -43.73 -9.04 -4.55
CA ALA A 458 -42.67 -10.01 -4.80
C ALA A 458 -42.18 -10.67 -3.49
N ILE A 459 -41.98 -9.89 -2.43
CA ILE A 459 -41.65 -10.41 -1.09
C ILE A 459 -42.73 -11.36 -0.57
N LEU A 460 -44.02 -11.03 -0.76
CA LEU A 460 -45.13 -11.89 -0.36
C LEU A 460 -45.16 -13.21 -1.14
N ALA A 461 -44.85 -13.21 -2.44
CA ALA A 461 -44.76 -14.43 -3.24
C ALA A 461 -43.62 -15.33 -2.78
N GLU A 462 -42.45 -14.74 -2.50
CA GLU A 462 -41.27 -15.46 -2.00
C GLU A 462 -41.53 -16.11 -0.64
N VAL A 463 -42.09 -15.38 0.33
CA VAL A 463 -42.42 -15.91 1.66
C VAL A 463 -43.47 -17.03 1.60
N ARG A 464 -44.30 -17.08 0.56
CA ARG A 464 -45.24 -18.20 0.28
C ARG A 464 -44.57 -19.39 -0.41
N GLY A 465 -43.29 -19.31 -0.74
CA GLY A 465 -42.52 -20.36 -1.40
C GLY A 465 -42.62 -20.38 -2.93
N ASP A 466 -43.02 -19.26 -3.55
CA ASP A 466 -43.11 -19.08 -5.00
C ASP A 466 -42.15 -17.98 -5.50
N PRO A 467 -40.83 -18.25 -5.52
CA PRO A 467 -39.84 -17.26 -5.94
C PRO A 467 -39.90 -16.96 -7.44
N GLU A 468 -40.48 -17.84 -8.27
CA GLU A 468 -40.70 -17.58 -9.70
C GLU A 468 -41.74 -16.46 -9.94
N THR A 469 -42.84 -16.47 -9.18
CA THR A 469 -43.78 -15.33 -9.18
C THR A 469 -43.13 -14.07 -8.60
N ALA A 470 -42.28 -14.20 -7.58
CA ALA A 470 -41.52 -13.07 -7.04
C ALA A 470 -40.62 -12.41 -8.10
N LEU A 471 -39.92 -13.22 -8.93
CA LEU A 471 -39.13 -12.73 -10.07
C LEU A 471 -40.01 -12.01 -11.11
N THR A 472 -41.21 -12.51 -11.36
CA THR A 472 -42.14 -11.89 -12.31
C THR A 472 -42.61 -10.51 -11.83
N GLU A 473 -42.89 -10.37 -10.53
CA GLU A 473 -43.30 -9.09 -9.94
C GLU A 473 -42.15 -8.10 -9.82
N ILE A 474 -40.96 -8.54 -9.38
CA ILE A 474 -39.85 -7.62 -9.11
C ILE A 474 -39.32 -6.94 -10.39
N VAL A 475 -39.39 -7.62 -11.55
CA VAL A 475 -39.00 -7.07 -12.85
C VAL A 475 -39.94 -5.95 -13.31
N ARG A 476 -41.18 -5.88 -12.77
CA ARG A 476 -42.14 -4.79 -13.07
C ARG A 476 -41.88 -3.52 -12.26
N ALA A 477 -41.02 -3.58 -11.23
CA ALA A 477 -40.69 -2.41 -10.44
C ALA A 477 -39.87 -1.40 -11.28
N PRO A 478 -40.25 -0.10 -11.34
CA PRO A 478 -39.56 0.91 -12.16
C PRO A 478 -38.26 1.39 -11.50
N VAL A 479 -37.28 0.49 -11.34
CA VAL A 479 -36.04 0.74 -10.57
C VAL A 479 -35.18 1.89 -11.11
N LEU A 480 -35.34 2.27 -12.39
CA LEU A 480 -34.62 3.40 -13.01
C LEU A 480 -35.28 4.77 -12.76
N GLU A 481 -36.53 4.78 -12.29
CA GLU A 481 -37.32 6.01 -12.06
C GLU A 481 -37.41 6.38 -10.57
N VAL A 482 -36.73 5.64 -9.69
CA VAL A 482 -36.80 5.82 -8.23
C VAL A 482 -35.43 6.17 -7.64
N PRO A 483 -35.39 6.73 -6.41
CA PRO A 483 -34.13 6.96 -5.73
C PRO A 483 -33.27 5.70 -5.63
N ARG A 484 -31.95 5.86 -5.80
CA ARG A 484 -30.96 4.77 -5.88
C ARG A 484 -31.07 3.75 -4.74
N ALA A 485 -31.38 4.17 -3.52
CA ALA A 485 -31.50 3.29 -2.37
C ALA A 485 -32.66 2.30 -2.49
N LEU A 486 -33.82 2.80 -2.93
CA LEU A 486 -34.99 1.96 -3.15
C LEU A 486 -34.74 1.00 -4.32
N ALA A 487 -34.10 1.48 -5.39
CA ALA A 487 -33.65 0.64 -6.48
C ALA A 487 -32.70 -0.46 -6.00
N LEU A 488 -31.70 -0.13 -5.19
CA LEU A 488 -30.73 -1.09 -4.67
C LEU A 488 -31.39 -2.14 -3.76
N ALA A 489 -32.27 -1.75 -2.85
CA ALA A 489 -33.01 -2.70 -2.01
C ALA A 489 -33.85 -3.67 -2.86
N THR A 490 -34.51 -3.16 -3.90
CA THR A 490 -35.30 -3.95 -4.86
C THR A 490 -34.41 -4.92 -5.64
N VAL A 491 -33.26 -4.45 -6.14
CA VAL A 491 -32.30 -5.29 -6.88
C VAL A 491 -31.67 -6.36 -5.98
N ARG A 492 -31.34 -6.05 -4.73
CA ARG A 492 -30.84 -7.04 -3.76
C ARG A 492 -31.85 -8.16 -3.50
N PHE A 493 -33.14 -7.82 -3.44
CA PHE A 493 -34.20 -8.82 -3.35
C PHE A 493 -34.35 -9.62 -4.65
N HIS A 494 -34.25 -8.98 -5.81
CA HIS A 494 -34.22 -9.68 -7.10
C HIS A 494 -33.07 -10.70 -7.18
N TYR A 495 -31.86 -10.28 -6.80
CA TYR A 495 -30.69 -11.14 -6.64
C TYR A 495 -30.99 -12.36 -5.76
N HIS A 496 -31.59 -12.14 -4.59
CA HIS A 496 -31.97 -13.21 -3.67
C HIS A 496 -32.91 -14.24 -4.32
N CYS A 497 -33.91 -13.77 -5.08
CA CYS A 497 -34.84 -14.64 -5.80
C CYS A 497 -34.16 -15.43 -6.92
N LEU A 498 -33.19 -14.84 -7.64
CA LEU A 498 -32.42 -15.54 -8.66
C LEU A 498 -31.61 -16.70 -8.05
N ASP A 499 -30.95 -16.47 -6.92
CA ASP A 499 -30.16 -17.49 -6.21
C ASP A 499 -31.02 -18.69 -5.79
N ILE A 500 -32.18 -18.46 -5.14
CA ILE A 500 -33.07 -19.56 -4.71
C ILE A 500 -33.82 -20.26 -5.86
N CYS A 501 -33.84 -19.65 -7.04
CA CYS A 501 -34.28 -20.28 -8.28
C CYS A 501 -33.15 -21.08 -8.97
N GLY A 502 -31.90 -20.92 -8.54
CA GLY A 502 -30.73 -21.57 -9.13
C GLY A 502 -30.30 -20.91 -10.45
N LEU A 503 -30.47 -19.59 -10.54
CA LEU A 503 -30.08 -18.74 -11.66
C LEU A 503 -28.83 -17.91 -11.30
N GLY A 504 -27.81 -18.55 -10.75
CA GLY A 504 -26.61 -17.90 -10.20
C GLY A 504 -25.84 -17.04 -11.20
N ALA A 505 -25.76 -17.44 -12.47
CA ALA A 505 -25.15 -16.60 -13.52
C ALA A 505 -25.89 -15.26 -13.71
N ALA A 506 -27.23 -15.27 -13.72
CA ALA A 506 -28.02 -14.05 -13.81
C ALA A 506 -27.94 -13.22 -12.52
N ALA A 507 -27.88 -13.88 -11.35
CA ALA A 507 -27.66 -13.22 -10.07
C ALA A 507 -26.31 -12.50 -10.04
N ALA A 508 -25.25 -13.13 -10.54
CA ALA A 508 -23.92 -12.55 -10.65
C ALA A 508 -23.89 -11.34 -11.59
N GLU A 509 -24.51 -11.44 -12.78
CA GLU A 509 -24.60 -10.33 -13.74
C GLU A 509 -25.33 -9.12 -13.13
N LEU A 510 -26.46 -9.36 -12.47
CA LEU A 510 -27.22 -8.32 -11.78
C LEU A 510 -26.44 -7.68 -10.63
N ALA A 511 -25.71 -8.49 -9.86
CA ALA A 511 -24.87 -8.02 -8.77
C ALA A 511 -23.70 -7.17 -9.28
N ASP A 512 -23.03 -7.58 -10.37
CA ASP A 512 -21.93 -6.82 -10.95
C ASP A 512 -22.40 -5.46 -11.48
N HIS A 513 -23.57 -5.39 -12.10
CA HIS A 513 -24.17 -4.13 -12.57
C HIS A 513 -24.52 -3.18 -11.41
N THR A 514 -24.79 -3.70 -10.22
CA THR A 514 -25.16 -2.89 -9.05
C THR A 514 -24.01 -2.61 -8.09
N ALA A 515 -22.89 -3.31 -8.22
CA ALA A 515 -21.71 -3.14 -7.39
C ALA A 515 -20.92 -1.83 -7.66
N GLY A 516 -21.24 -1.10 -8.74
CA GLY A 516 -20.56 0.16 -9.09
C GLY A 516 -20.65 1.23 -7.99
N ASP A 517 -19.49 1.70 -7.52
CA ASP A 517 -19.28 2.78 -6.55
C ASP A 517 -19.78 2.56 -5.10
N THR A 518 -20.17 1.34 -4.69
CA THR A 518 -20.58 1.09 -3.30
C THR A 518 -19.40 0.82 -2.36
N ALA A 519 -19.42 1.46 -1.18
CA ALA A 519 -18.47 1.20 -0.10
C ALA A 519 -18.81 -0.06 0.73
N ASP A 520 -20.04 -0.59 0.63
CA ASP A 520 -20.49 -1.78 1.37
C ASP A 520 -19.88 -3.07 0.80
N GLU A 521 -19.07 -3.76 1.60
CA GLU A 521 -18.41 -4.99 1.20
C GLU A 521 -19.38 -6.15 0.96
N ASN A 522 -20.47 -6.26 1.74
CA ASN A 522 -21.47 -7.31 1.56
C ASN A 522 -22.14 -7.22 0.20
N VAL A 523 -22.45 -5.98 -0.24
CA VAL A 523 -23.01 -5.74 -1.59
C VAL A 523 -21.99 -6.14 -2.67
N ARG A 524 -20.71 -5.79 -2.47
CA ARG A 524 -19.67 -6.13 -3.45
C ARG A 524 -19.34 -7.62 -3.51
N LEU A 525 -19.61 -8.38 -2.44
CA LEU A 525 -19.40 -9.83 -2.39
C LEU A 525 -20.56 -10.63 -3.02
N ALA A 526 -21.72 -10.02 -3.27
CA ALA A 526 -22.86 -10.71 -3.87
C ALA A 526 -22.53 -11.35 -5.24
N GLY A 527 -21.86 -10.63 -6.14
CA GLY A 527 -21.43 -11.17 -7.45
C GLY A 527 -20.45 -12.35 -7.31
N PRO A 528 -19.33 -12.19 -6.57
CA PRO A 528 -18.41 -13.28 -6.24
C PRO A 528 -19.08 -14.52 -5.63
N LEU A 529 -20.00 -14.33 -4.67
CA LEU A 529 -20.72 -15.43 -4.03
C LEU A 529 -21.67 -16.11 -5.02
N ALA A 530 -22.45 -15.36 -5.80
CA ALA A 530 -23.31 -15.93 -6.83
C ALA A 530 -22.53 -16.76 -7.86
N ARG A 531 -21.37 -16.25 -8.34
CA ARG A 531 -20.47 -17.03 -9.22
C ARG A 531 -19.97 -18.31 -8.55
N TRP A 532 -19.56 -18.24 -7.29
CA TRP A 532 -19.12 -19.43 -6.55
C TRP A 532 -20.23 -20.48 -6.48
N PHE A 533 -21.43 -20.10 -6.07
CA PHE A 533 -22.58 -21.02 -5.99
C PHE A 533 -23.17 -21.35 -7.37
N ASP A 534 -22.75 -20.67 -8.43
CA ASP A 534 -22.94 -21.07 -9.82
C ASP A 534 -21.93 -22.13 -10.29
N GLY A 535 -20.83 -22.34 -9.56
CA GLY A 535 -19.76 -23.28 -9.91
C GLY A 535 -18.54 -22.63 -10.56
N ASP A 536 -18.41 -21.30 -10.47
CA ASP A 536 -17.31 -20.50 -11.02
C ASP A 536 -16.39 -19.96 -9.89
N PRO A 537 -15.16 -20.46 -9.75
CA PRO A 537 -14.22 -20.05 -8.72
C PRO A 537 -13.38 -18.80 -9.08
N THR A 538 -13.74 -18.06 -10.13
CA THR A 538 -12.93 -16.92 -10.64
C THR A 538 -12.61 -15.88 -9.56
N ASP A 539 -13.52 -15.63 -8.62
CA ASP A 539 -13.33 -14.65 -7.53
C ASP A 539 -12.75 -15.23 -6.22
N LEU A 540 -12.16 -16.43 -6.24
CA LEU A 540 -11.68 -17.13 -5.04
C LEU A 540 -10.74 -16.30 -4.16
N ALA A 541 -9.81 -15.54 -4.75
CA ALA A 541 -8.88 -14.72 -3.99
C ALA A 541 -9.60 -13.69 -3.11
N ARG A 542 -10.66 -13.07 -3.66
CA ARG A 542 -11.49 -12.09 -2.98
C ARG A 542 -12.34 -12.73 -1.89
N LEU A 543 -12.91 -13.91 -2.16
CA LEU A 543 -13.68 -14.67 -1.17
C LEU A 543 -12.81 -15.11 0.02
N ARG A 544 -11.56 -15.53 -0.22
CA ARG A 544 -10.59 -15.86 0.83
C ARG A 544 -10.24 -14.64 1.69
N GLU A 545 -10.00 -13.49 1.07
CA GLU A 545 -9.71 -12.26 1.81
C GLU A 545 -10.89 -11.87 2.71
N ALA A 546 -12.11 -11.91 2.18
CA ALA A 546 -13.33 -11.63 2.94
C ALA A 546 -13.55 -12.62 4.10
N ALA A 547 -13.31 -13.92 3.88
CA ALA A 547 -13.43 -14.93 4.92
C ALA A 547 -12.42 -14.75 6.07
N ALA A 548 -11.20 -14.25 5.76
CA ALA A 548 -10.16 -14.00 6.75
C ALA A 548 -10.40 -12.72 7.59
N ARG A 549 -11.24 -11.79 7.11
CA ARG A 549 -11.60 -10.55 7.80
C ARG A 549 -13.13 -10.40 7.84
N PRO A 550 -13.82 -11.22 8.64
CA PRO A 550 -15.27 -11.08 8.78
C PRO A 550 -15.57 -9.76 9.50
N GLY A 551 -16.12 -8.79 8.78
CA GLY A 551 -16.60 -7.54 9.37
C GLY A 551 -16.44 -6.33 8.46
N SER A 552 -17.56 -5.89 7.89
CA SER A 552 -17.73 -4.54 7.38
C SER A 552 -18.54 -3.74 8.39
N ASP A 553 -18.07 -2.55 8.78
CA ASP A 553 -18.86 -1.58 9.58
C ASP A 553 -20.05 -1.00 8.78
N LEU A 554 -20.10 -1.30 7.48
CA LEU A 554 -21.15 -0.89 6.54
C LEU A 554 -22.08 -2.08 6.25
N GLY A 555 -23.39 -1.87 6.39
CA GLY A 555 -24.44 -2.88 6.17
C GLY A 555 -25.26 -3.19 7.43
N THR A 556 -26.09 -4.25 7.35
CA THR A 556 -26.94 -4.69 8.46
C THR A 556 -26.37 -5.93 9.15
N ALA A 557 -26.71 -6.16 10.42
CA ALA A 557 -26.32 -7.38 11.14
C ALA A 557 -26.79 -8.67 10.43
N ARG A 558 -27.94 -8.61 9.74
CA ARG A 558 -28.44 -9.72 8.93
C ARG A 558 -27.55 -10.00 7.72
N ASP A 559 -27.14 -8.95 7.00
CA ASP A 559 -26.26 -9.10 5.84
C ASP A 559 -24.91 -9.69 6.23
N ALA A 560 -24.34 -9.23 7.36
CA ALA A 560 -23.13 -9.79 7.91
C ALA A 560 -23.28 -11.30 8.23
N PHE A 561 -24.40 -11.70 8.85
CA PHE A 561 -24.71 -13.11 9.11
C PHE A 561 -24.85 -13.94 7.83
N VAL A 562 -25.62 -13.47 6.84
CA VAL A 562 -25.83 -14.18 5.57
C VAL A 562 -24.49 -14.36 4.85
N THR A 563 -23.73 -13.29 4.69
CA THR A 563 -22.39 -13.33 4.08
C THR A 563 -21.47 -14.29 4.82
N ALA A 564 -21.44 -14.24 6.16
CA ALA A 564 -20.61 -15.12 6.97
C ALA A 564 -20.97 -16.60 6.79
N ALA A 565 -22.26 -16.94 6.74
CA ALA A 565 -22.70 -18.33 6.52
C ALA A 565 -22.32 -18.87 5.14
N PHE A 566 -22.44 -18.03 4.09
CA PHE A 566 -21.98 -18.39 2.75
C PHE A 566 -20.46 -18.57 2.72
N LEU A 567 -19.71 -17.63 3.30
CA LEU A 567 -18.24 -17.70 3.38
C LEU A 567 -17.76 -18.89 4.23
N ALA A 568 -18.48 -19.28 5.27
CA ALA A 568 -18.17 -20.48 6.05
C ALA A 568 -18.24 -21.74 5.18
N VAL A 569 -19.28 -21.87 4.34
CA VAL A 569 -19.36 -22.99 3.40
C VAL A 569 -18.23 -22.92 2.36
N VAL A 570 -17.91 -21.74 1.82
CA VAL A 570 -16.76 -21.55 0.92
C VAL A 570 -15.45 -22.00 1.60
N ALA A 571 -15.19 -21.59 2.84
CA ALA A 571 -14.00 -21.97 3.60
C ALA A 571 -13.88 -23.50 3.76
N THR A 572 -15.00 -24.19 3.98
CA THR A 572 -15.00 -25.66 4.09
C THR A 572 -14.66 -26.37 2.78
N CYS A 573 -15.04 -25.80 1.63
CA CYS A 573 -14.64 -26.27 0.31
C CYS A 573 -13.11 -26.12 0.08
N LEU A 574 -12.46 -25.22 0.82
CA LEU A 574 -11.02 -25.02 0.83
C LEU A 574 -10.31 -25.80 1.95
N GLY A 575 -11.06 -26.54 2.78
CA GLY A 575 -10.54 -27.29 3.92
C GLY A 575 -9.93 -26.40 5.00
N GLU A 576 -10.42 -25.17 5.09
CA GLU A 576 -10.12 -24.18 6.13
C GLU A 576 -11.16 -24.31 7.26
N ASP A 577 -10.80 -23.88 8.47
CA ASP A 577 -11.73 -23.87 9.60
C ASP A 577 -12.71 -22.70 9.41
N PRO A 578 -14.02 -22.95 9.28
CA PRO A 578 -14.98 -21.88 9.05
C PRO A 578 -15.23 -21.06 10.34
N THR A 579 -15.51 -19.77 10.17
CA THR A 579 -16.02 -18.94 11.26
C THR A 579 -17.36 -19.49 11.76
N PRO A 580 -17.59 -19.63 13.07
CA PRO A 580 -18.88 -20.06 13.60
C PRO A 580 -20.02 -19.13 13.18
N CYS A 581 -21.14 -19.68 12.72
CA CYS A 581 -22.32 -18.93 12.26
C CYS A 581 -23.53 -19.09 13.18
N GLY A 582 -23.32 -19.06 14.50
CA GLY A 582 -24.38 -19.25 15.52
C GLY A 582 -24.94 -20.68 15.58
N ASP A 583 -25.79 -20.95 16.58
CA ASP A 583 -26.54 -22.21 16.62
C ASP A 583 -27.79 -22.08 15.73
N PRO A 584 -28.07 -23.04 14.82
CA PRO A 584 -29.34 -23.08 14.10
C PRO A 584 -30.59 -22.97 14.98
N SER A 585 -30.51 -23.34 16.28
CA SER A 585 -31.61 -23.19 17.22
C SER A 585 -31.98 -21.75 17.53
N ASP A 586 -31.02 -20.83 17.44
CA ASP A 586 -31.16 -19.41 17.81
C ASP A 586 -31.98 -18.60 16.80
N HIS A 587 -32.28 -19.21 15.64
CA HIS A 587 -33.04 -18.58 14.58
C HIS A 587 -34.50 -19.05 14.58
N ASP A 588 -35.42 -18.09 14.69
CA ASP A 588 -36.87 -18.34 14.71
C ASP A 588 -37.50 -18.44 13.32
N ASN A 589 -36.70 -18.31 12.25
CA ASN A 589 -37.16 -18.46 10.88
C ASN A 589 -36.33 -19.52 10.11
N PRO A 590 -36.95 -20.29 9.20
CA PRO A 590 -36.30 -21.39 8.49
C PRO A 590 -35.23 -20.91 7.50
N ARG A 591 -35.39 -19.70 6.93
CA ARG A 591 -34.49 -19.11 5.95
C ARG A 591 -33.09 -18.87 6.50
N ASP A 592 -32.99 -18.33 7.70
CA ASP A 592 -31.71 -18.03 8.34
C ASP A 592 -31.18 -19.27 9.09
N ALA A 593 -32.07 -20.07 9.70
CA ALA A 593 -31.70 -21.33 10.36
C ALA A 593 -31.02 -22.34 9.41
N VAL A 594 -31.43 -22.40 8.14
CA VAL A 594 -30.79 -23.30 7.16
C VAL A 594 -29.37 -22.85 6.80
N LEU A 595 -29.07 -21.55 6.84
CA LEU A 595 -27.72 -21.03 6.60
C LEU A 595 -26.76 -21.49 7.71
N ALA A 596 -27.17 -21.30 8.97
CA ALA A 596 -26.42 -21.78 10.13
C ALA A 596 -26.26 -23.32 10.12
N CYS A 597 -27.33 -24.05 9.74
CA CYS A 597 -27.30 -25.51 9.65
C CYS A 597 -26.31 -26.00 8.59
N ALA A 598 -26.32 -25.40 7.40
CA ALA A 598 -25.42 -25.77 6.32
C ALA A 598 -23.96 -25.47 6.66
N ALA A 599 -23.68 -24.29 7.22
CA ALA A 599 -22.34 -23.92 7.69
C ALA A 599 -21.82 -24.91 8.75
N SER A 600 -22.64 -25.24 9.76
CA SER A 600 -22.30 -26.19 10.82
C SER A 600 -22.09 -27.62 10.29
N ALA A 601 -22.94 -28.06 9.37
CA ALA A 601 -22.81 -29.38 8.76
C ALA A 601 -21.54 -29.48 7.89
N ALA A 602 -21.24 -28.44 7.11
CA ALA A 602 -20.03 -28.38 6.30
C ALA A 602 -18.76 -28.34 7.17
N ALA A 603 -18.79 -27.60 8.28
CA ALA A 603 -17.72 -27.60 9.29
C ALA A 603 -17.50 -29.01 9.88
N ALA A 604 -18.58 -29.71 10.24
CA ALA A 604 -18.50 -31.07 10.76
C ALA A 604 -17.90 -32.05 9.74
N VAL A 605 -18.21 -31.91 8.45
CA VAL A 605 -17.60 -32.70 7.37
C VAL A 605 -16.09 -32.47 7.30
N VAL A 606 -15.64 -31.20 7.33
CA VAL A 606 -14.21 -30.86 7.37
C VAL A 606 -13.53 -31.32 8.66
N GLY A 607 -14.26 -31.38 9.78
CA GLY A 607 -13.79 -31.99 11.02
C GLY A 607 -13.69 -33.52 10.99
N GLY A 608 -14.19 -34.17 9.93
CA GLY A 608 -14.23 -35.63 9.81
C GLY A 608 -15.42 -36.31 10.50
N ASP A 609 -16.41 -35.55 10.99
CA ASP A 609 -17.63 -36.07 11.62
C ASP A 609 -18.85 -35.87 10.70
N GLU A 610 -18.90 -36.63 9.61
CA GLU A 610 -20.05 -36.64 8.69
C GLU A 610 -21.34 -37.12 9.41
N ALA A 611 -21.24 -37.86 10.51
CA ALA A 611 -22.40 -38.29 11.30
C ALA A 611 -23.06 -37.11 12.04
N ALA A 612 -22.27 -36.18 12.60
CA ALA A 612 -22.78 -34.93 13.15
C ALA A 612 -23.47 -34.08 12.08
N ALA A 613 -22.89 -33.97 10.88
CA ALA A 613 -23.50 -33.25 9.77
C ALA A 613 -24.89 -33.83 9.39
N ARG A 614 -25.05 -35.16 9.37
CA ARG A 614 -26.35 -35.81 9.15
C ARG A 614 -27.36 -35.54 10.26
N ARG A 615 -26.92 -35.55 11.53
CA ARG A 615 -27.79 -35.21 12.67
C ARG A 615 -28.29 -33.77 12.60
N ALA A 616 -27.44 -32.82 12.22
CA ALA A 616 -27.82 -31.41 12.05
C ALA A 616 -28.94 -31.24 11.02
N TYR A 617 -28.79 -31.83 9.82
CA TYR A 617 -29.84 -31.79 8.81
C TYR A 617 -31.12 -32.52 9.25
N ALA A 618 -31.01 -33.64 9.96
CA ALA A 618 -32.18 -34.35 10.48
C ALA A 618 -32.96 -33.49 11.50
N ALA A 619 -32.26 -32.79 12.40
CA ALA A 619 -32.87 -31.88 13.37
C ALA A 619 -33.52 -30.67 12.68
N HIS A 620 -32.84 -30.08 11.70
CA HIS A 620 -33.38 -28.98 10.90
C HIS A 620 -34.68 -29.39 10.19
N LEU A 621 -34.69 -30.54 9.51
CA LEU A 621 -35.87 -31.05 8.80
C LEU A 621 -37.01 -31.48 9.73
N ALA A 622 -36.73 -31.76 11.00
CA ALA A 622 -37.75 -32.04 12.01
C ALA A 622 -38.42 -30.76 12.51
N ARG A 623 -37.66 -29.67 12.70
CA ARG A 623 -38.20 -28.36 13.09
C ARG A 623 -38.89 -27.66 11.92
N TRP A 624 -38.31 -27.75 10.72
CA TRP A 624 -38.76 -27.08 9.51
C TRP A 624 -38.99 -28.12 8.40
N PRO A 625 -40.21 -28.67 8.28
CA PRO A 625 -40.51 -29.72 7.31
C PRO A 625 -40.27 -29.28 5.87
N VAL A 626 -39.65 -30.15 5.07
CA VAL A 626 -39.39 -29.91 3.63
C VAL A 626 -40.66 -29.95 2.76
N ASP A 627 -41.78 -30.38 3.30
CA ASP A 627 -43.05 -30.38 2.56
C ASP A 627 -43.65 -28.97 2.47
N GLU A 628 -43.22 -28.06 3.35
CA GLU A 628 -43.54 -26.63 3.28
C GLU A 628 -42.71 -25.96 2.16
N PRO A 629 -43.35 -25.32 1.16
CA PRO A 629 -42.65 -24.76 0.01
C PRO A 629 -41.53 -23.76 0.36
N PHE A 630 -41.77 -22.85 1.31
CA PHE A 630 -40.79 -21.85 1.74
C PHE A 630 -39.49 -22.48 2.28
N ASN A 631 -39.63 -23.52 3.11
CA ASN A 631 -38.50 -24.25 3.69
C ASN A 631 -37.69 -24.97 2.62
N GLU A 632 -38.39 -25.67 1.71
CA GLU A 632 -37.78 -26.45 0.63
C GLU A 632 -36.95 -25.56 -0.30
N ARG A 633 -37.49 -24.41 -0.71
CA ARG A 633 -36.78 -23.47 -1.58
C ARG A 633 -35.48 -22.98 -0.95
N HIS A 634 -35.47 -22.69 0.34
CA HIS A 634 -34.28 -22.22 1.04
C HIS A 634 -33.20 -23.29 1.27
N LEU A 635 -33.58 -24.57 1.36
CA LEU A 635 -32.62 -25.69 1.43
C LEU A 635 -31.79 -25.85 0.14
N ARG A 636 -32.27 -25.37 -1.01
CA ARG A 636 -31.58 -25.50 -2.30
C ARG A 636 -30.31 -24.65 -2.41
N ARG A 637 -30.13 -23.63 -1.58
CA ARG A 637 -28.89 -22.81 -1.56
C ARG A 637 -27.63 -23.62 -1.32
N PHE A 638 -27.74 -24.70 -0.55
CA PHE A 638 -26.66 -25.64 -0.26
C PHE A 638 -27.04 -27.06 -0.64
N LEU A 639 -27.57 -27.21 -1.86
CA LEU A 639 -28.16 -28.45 -2.39
C LEU A 639 -27.24 -29.66 -2.22
N ALA A 640 -25.94 -29.52 -2.51
CA ALA A 640 -25.01 -30.64 -2.45
C ALA A 640 -24.87 -31.25 -1.04
N LEU A 641 -24.81 -30.41 0.00
CA LEU A 641 -24.79 -30.87 1.40
C LEU A 641 -26.06 -31.66 1.73
N GLY A 642 -27.24 -31.09 1.44
CA GLY A 642 -28.52 -31.74 1.70
C GLY A 642 -28.67 -33.08 0.97
N TYR A 643 -28.20 -33.17 -0.28
CA TYR A 643 -28.32 -34.36 -1.12
C TYR A 643 -27.42 -35.52 -0.63
N VAL A 644 -26.20 -35.20 -0.20
CA VAL A 644 -25.27 -36.19 0.35
C VAL A 644 -25.73 -36.65 1.73
N LEU A 645 -26.18 -35.72 2.59
CA LEU A 645 -26.48 -35.99 4.00
C LEU A 645 -27.89 -36.56 4.25
N SER A 646 -28.86 -36.35 3.35
CA SER A 646 -30.25 -36.77 3.56
C SER A 646 -30.84 -37.52 2.36
N GLU A 647 -31.22 -38.77 2.59
CA GLU A 647 -31.94 -39.60 1.60
C GLU A 647 -33.33 -39.02 1.26
N ARG A 648 -33.98 -38.34 2.23
CA ARG A 648 -35.27 -37.67 1.99
C ARG A 648 -35.13 -36.52 0.99
N LEU A 649 -34.11 -35.68 1.16
CA LEU A 649 -33.82 -34.57 0.23
C LEU A 649 -33.38 -35.10 -1.14
N ARG A 650 -32.54 -36.14 -1.16
CA ARG A 650 -32.13 -36.84 -2.39
C ARG A 650 -33.33 -37.24 -3.25
N ARG A 651 -34.28 -38.00 -2.69
CA ARG A 651 -35.49 -38.45 -3.43
C ARG A 651 -36.38 -37.31 -3.89
N ARG A 652 -36.42 -36.20 -3.13
CA ARG A 652 -37.23 -35.02 -3.46
C ARG A 652 -36.63 -34.27 -4.65
N TRP A 653 -35.33 -34.02 -4.63
CA TRP A 653 -34.65 -33.22 -5.65
C TRP A 653 -34.37 -33.95 -6.95
N GLU A 654 -34.32 -35.29 -6.93
CA GLU A 654 -34.33 -36.10 -8.17
C GLU A 654 -35.61 -35.90 -9.01
N ARG A 655 -36.69 -35.37 -8.41
CA ARG A 655 -37.98 -35.12 -9.07
C ARG A 655 -38.36 -33.65 -9.09
N ALA A 656 -37.51 -32.77 -8.56
CA ALA A 656 -37.80 -31.34 -8.49
C ALA A 656 -37.37 -30.63 -9.77
N GLU A 657 -38.09 -29.58 -10.14
CA GLU A 657 -37.61 -28.64 -11.15
C GLU A 657 -36.51 -27.75 -10.54
N LEU A 658 -35.33 -27.77 -11.15
CA LEU A 658 -34.11 -27.16 -10.62
C LEU A 658 -33.47 -26.25 -11.69
N GLY A 659 -33.14 -25.02 -11.29
CA GLY A 659 -32.36 -24.11 -12.12
C GLY A 659 -30.95 -24.62 -12.48
N PRO A 660 -30.26 -23.98 -13.43
CA PRO A 660 -28.92 -24.35 -13.88
C PRO A 660 -27.88 -24.55 -12.76
N SER A 661 -27.78 -23.61 -11.80
CA SER A 661 -26.79 -23.69 -10.70
C SER A 661 -27.10 -24.88 -9.78
N HIS A 662 -28.39 -25.08 -9.46
CA HIS A 662 -28.84 -26.24 -8.70
C HIS A 662 -28.49 -27.56 -9.40
N ARG A 663 -28.62 -27.64 -10.72
CA ARG A 663 -28.25 -28.85 -11.50
C ARG A 663 -26.75 -29.13 -11.46
N ARG A 664 -25.90 -28.09 -11.45
CA ARG A 664 -24.43 -28.25 -11.27
C ARG A 664 -24.09 -28.75 -9.87
N ALA A 665 -24.69 -28.17 -8.83
CA ALA A 665 -24.53 -28.64 -7.45
C ALA A 665 -25.02 -30.09 -7.27
N LEU A 666 -26.17 -30.42 -7.88
CA LEU A 666 -26.72 -31.77 -7.90
C LEU A 666 -25.78 -32.76 -8.62
N ALA A 667 -25.20 -32.38 -9.76
CA ALA A 667 -24.25 -33.21 -10.49
C ALA A 667 -22.99 -33.53 -9.65
N ALA A 668 -22.43 -32.53 -8.95
CA ALA A 668 -21.29 -32.74 -8.06
C ALA A 668 -21.63 -33.70 -6.90
N ALA A 669 -22.78 -33.49 -6.25
CA ALA A 669 -23.26 -34.35 -5.17
C ALA A 669 -23.55 -35.79 -5.65
N ARG A 670 -24.16 -35.93 -6.83
CA ARG A 670 -24.45 -37.21 -7.48
C ARG A 670 -23.15 -37.94 -7.83
N ALA A 671 -22.16 -37.28 -8.41
CA ALA A 671 -20.87 -37.88 -8.74
C ALA A 671 -20.20 -38.50 -7.50
N LEU A 672 -20.22 -37.79 -6.35
CA LEU A 672 -19.72 -38.33 -5.08
C LEU A 672 -20.52 -39.54 -4.60
N VAL A 673 -21.86 -39.44 -4.58
CA VAL A 673 -22.74 -40.54 -4.12
C VAL A 673 -22.59 -41.78 -4.99
N SER A 674 -22.53 -41.63 -6.32
CA SER A 674 -22.32 -42.71 -7.28
C SER A 674 -20.92 -43.33 -7.12
N ALA A 675 -19.87 -42.51 -6.94
CA ALA A 675 -18.52 -43.01 -6.69
C ALA A 675 -18.44 -43.80 -5.36
N ARG A 676 -19.15 -43.37 -4.31
CA ARG A 676 -19.29 -44.11 -3.04
C ARG A 676 -20.04 -45.43 -3.23
N ALA A 677 -20.97 -45.50 -4.19
CA ALA A 677 -21.69 -46.72 -4.57
C ALA A 677 -20.89 -47.63 -5.54
N GLY A 678 -19.65 -47.27 -5.89
CA GLY A 678 -18.80 -48.06 -6.80
C GLY A 678 -19.06 -47.82 -8.29
N GLN A 679 -19.78 -46.75 -8.63
CA GLN A 679 -20.09 -46.35 -10.01
C GLN A 679 -19.56 -44.92 -10.25
N PRO A 680 -18.23 -44.73 -10.34
CA PRO A 680 -17.65 -43.40 -10.51
C PRO A 680 -18.12 -42.76 -11.83
N ASP A 681 -18.59 -41.52 -11.75
CA ASP A 681 -18.93 -40.70 -12.91
C ASP A 681 -17.83 -39.66 -13.15
N ALA A 682 -17.14 -39.76 -14.29
CA ALA A 682 -16.06 -38.86 -14.66
C ALA A 682 -16.54 -37.56 -15.30
N ALA A 683 -17.85 -37.40 -15.58
CA ALA A 683 -18.42 -36.25 -16.26
C ALA A 683 -18.67 -35.04 -15.32
N LEU A 684 -17.62 -34.58 -14.63
CA LEU A 684 -17.70 -33.42 -13.74
C LEU A 684 -16.51 -32.47 -13.93
N ALA A 685 -16.80 -31.19 -14.16
CA ALA A 685 -15.76 -30.15 -14.21
C ALA A 685 -15.11 -29.98 -12.83
N PRO A 686 -13.76 -29.85 -12.73
CA PRO A 686 -13.08 -29.69 -11.44
C PRO A 686 -13.59 -28.53 -10.60
N ALA A 687 -13.98 -27.43 -11.24
CA ALA A 687 -14.56 -26.26 -10.60
C ALA A 687 -15.84 -26.58 -9.83
N HIS A 688 -16.72 -27.45 -10.34
CA HIS A 688 -17.97 -27.81 -9.66
C HIS A 688 -17.71 -28.67 -8.41
N ALA A 689 -16.73 -29.57 -8.47
CA ALA A 689 -16.31 -30.34 -7.30
C ALA A 689 -15.70 -29.46 -6.22
N LEU A 690 -14.97 -28.40 -6.61
CA LEU A 690 -14.44 -27.40 -5.68
C LEU A 690 -15.55 -26.53 -5.08
N CYS A 691 -16.47 -26.00 -5.88
CA CYS A 691 -17.41 -24.99 -5.40
C CYS A 691 -18.56 -25.58 -4.57
N HIS A 692 -18.98 -26.82 -4.85
CA HIS A 692 -20.19 -27.40 -4.26
C HIS A 692 -19.95 -28.47 -3.19
N LEU A 693 -18.73 -28.98 -3.04
CA LEU A 693 -18.43 -30.03 -2.06
C LEU A 693 -17.38 -29.53 -1.06
N PRO A 694 -17.57 -29.75 0.26
CA PRO A 694 -16.51 -29.59 1.24
C PRO A 694 -15.25 -30.37 0.82
N LEU A 695 -14.07 -29.82 1.10
CA LEU A 695 -12.80 -30.37 0.60
C LEU A 695 -12.61 -31.89 0.82
N PRO A 696 -12.97 -32.48 1.98
CA PRO A 696 -12.80 -33.92 2.20
C PRO A 696 -13.52 -34.76 1.13
N TRP A 697 -14.69 -34.31 0.69
CA TRP A 697 -15.50 -34.96 -0.33
C TRP A 697 -14.96 -34.73 -1.74
N SER A 698 -14.48 -33.53 -2.07
CA SER A 698 -13.85 -33.27 -3.38
C SER A 698 -12.58 -34.11 -3.56
N VAL A 699 -11.77 -34.24 -2.50
CA VAL A 699 -10.56 -35.08 -2.48
C VAL A 699 -10.93 -36.57 -2.50
N GLU A 700 -12.00 -36.98 -1.81
CA GLU A 700 -12.52 -38.35 -1.87
C GLU A 700 -12.93 -38.70 -3.31
N LEU A 701 -13.67 -37.82 -3.98
CA LEU A 701 -14.08 -38.00 -5.38
C LEU A 701 -12.88 -38.13 -6.31
N ALA A 702 -11.88 -37.24 -6.19
CA ALA A 702 -10.64 -37.30 -6.97
C ALA A 702 -9.91 -38.63 -6.79
N ALA A 703 -9.79 -39.09 -5.54
CA ALA A 703 -9.15 -40.36 -5.21
C ALA A 703 -9.94 -41.56 -5.75
N ARG A 704 -11.28 -41.58 -5.62
CA ARG A 704 -12.11 -42.66 -6.19
C ARG A 704 -12.00 -42.73 -7.72
N LEU A 705 -12.02 -41.60 -8.41
CA LEU A 705 -11.80 -41.52 -9.87
C LEU A 705 -10.41 -42.04 -10.26
N ALA A 706 -9.36 -41.57 -9.58
CA ALA A 706 -7.99 -42.03 -9.85
C ALA A 706 -7.78 -43.52 -9.56
N GLY A 707 -8.50 -44.07 -8.58
CA GLY A 707 -8.52 -45.49 -8.24
C GLY A 707 -9.28 -46.35 -9.25
N ALA A 708 -10.22 -45.77 -9.98
CA ALA A 708 -10.92 -46.37 -11.12
C ALA A 708 -10.16 -46.21 -12.46
N ASP A 709 -8.93 -45.71 -12.42
CA ASP A 709 -8.09 -45.40 -13.59
C ASP A 709 -8.64 -44.32 -14.52
N GLU A 710 -9.54 -43.47 -14.01
CA GLU A 710 -10.06 -42.32 -14.75
C GLU A 710 -9.05 -41.17 -14.73
N ALA A 711 -8.66 -40.68 -15.91
CA ALA A 711 -7.74 -39.54 -16.05
C ALA A 711 -8.27 -38.28 -15.33
N ALA A 712 -9.60 -38.14 -15.30
CA ALA A 712 -10.31 -37.07 -14.59
C ALA A 712 -9.95 -37.00 -13.10
N GLY A 713 -9.60 -38.12 -12.45
CA GLY A 713 -9.21 -38.13 -11.04
C GLY A 713 -7.89 -37.41 -10.77
N VAL A 714 -6.90 -37.58 -11.66
CA VAL A 714 -5.60 -36.89 -11.58
C VAL A 714 -5.76 -35.41 -11.93
N GLU A 715 -6.60 -35.09 -12.91
CA GLU A 715 -6.93 -33.72 -13.28
C GLU A 715 -7.59 -32.96 -12.12
N LEU A 716 -8.63 -33.55 -11.52
CA LEU A 716 -9.31 -32.99 -10.34
C LEU A 716 -8.34 -32.84 -9.17
N GLY A 717 -7.56 -33.87 -8.85
CA GLY A 717 -6.57 -33.83 -7.77
C GLY A 717 -5.52 -32.72 -7.96
N ARG A 718 -5.04 -32.51 -9.20
CA ARG A 718 -4.11 -31.43 -9.53
C ARG A 718 -4.78 -30.07 -9.38
N SER A 719 -5.97 -29.89 -9.95
CA SER A 719 -6.73 -28.63 -9.84
C SER A 719 -6.98 -28.25 -8.38
N LEU A 720 -7.39 -29.21 -7.54
CA LEU A 720 -7.55 -29.00 -6.10
C LEU A 720 -6.22 -28.64 -5.43
N ALA A 721 -5.13 -29.37 -5.70
CA ALA A 721 -3.83 -29.12 -5.07
C ALA A 721 -3.25 -27.74 -5.45
N ASP A 722 -3.41 -27.33 -6.70
CA ASP A 722 -2.93 -26.02 -7.18
C ASP A 722 -3.77 -24.87 -6.59
N THR A 723 -5.07 -25.08 -6.38
CA THR A 723 -6.00 -24.05 -5.89
C THR A 723 -6.03 -23.94 -4.36
N VAL A 724 -5.98 -25.08 -3.67
CA VAL A 724 -6.18 -25.21 -2.21
C VAL A 724 -4.87 -25.44 -1.46
N GLY A 725 -3.91 -26.18 -2.04
CA GLY A 725 -2.59 -26.38 -1.45
C GLY A 725 -2.54 -27.51 -0.41
N PRO A 726 -1.83 -27.32 0.74
CA PRO A 726 -1.46 -28.43 1.64
C PRO A 726 -2.63 -29.23 2.23
N ALA A 727 -3.81 -28.62 2.34
CA ALA A 727 -5.01 -29.27 2.88
C ALA A 727 -5.43 -30.50 2.03
N VAL A 728 -5.19 -30.45 0.72
CA VAL A 728 -5.47 -31.57 -0.20
C VAL A 728 -4.59 -32.77 0.15
N HIS A 729 -3.28 -32.57 0.34
CA HIS A 729 -2.35 -33.65 0.69
C HIS A 729 -2.65 -34.26 2.05
N ARG A 730 -3.15 -33.48 3.02
CA ARG A 730 -3.63 -34.00 4.31
C ARG A 730 -4.78 -34.99 4.11
N TRP A 731 -5.79 -34.62 3.33
CA TRP A 731 -6.92 -35.50 3.03
C TRP A 731 -6.53 -36.70 2.18
N LEU A 732 -5.63 -36.56 1.20
CA LEU A 732 -5.10 -37.69 0.44
C LEU A 732 -4.38 -38.70 1.35
N ARG A 733 -3.60 -38.24 2.34
CA ARG A 733 -2.97 -39.16 3.31
C ARG A 733 -4.00 -39.85 4.20
N CYS A 734 -5.03 -39.13 4.65
CA CYS A 734 -6.14 -39.70 5.42
C CYS A 734 -6.87 -40.78 4.61
N HIS A 735 -7.24 -40.48 3.37
CA HIS A 735 -7.91 -41.43 2.46
C HIS A 735 -7.02 -42.60 2.08
N GLY A 736 -5.70 -42.41 1.98
CA GLY A 736 -4.72 -43.47 1.77
C GLY A 736 -4.64 -44.50 2.91
N GLN A 737 -5.16 -44.18 4.10
CA GLN A 737 -5.26 -45.07 5.25
C GLN A 737 -6.64 -45.73 5.38
N SER A 738 -7.57 -45.42 4.46
CA SER A 738 -8.93 -45.98 4.49
C SER A 738 -8.94 -47.49 4.28
N SER A 739 -9.90 -48.17 4.92
CA SER A 739 -10.19 -49.59 4.65
C SER A 739 -10.86 -49.82 3.29
N ASP A 740 -11.37 -48.76 2.65
CA ASP A 740 -11.91 -48.79 1.28
C ASP A 740 -10.77 -48.83 0.25
N ARG A 741 -10.56 -50.01 -0.37
CA ARG A 741 -9.42 -50.27 -1.26
C ARG A 741 -9.36 -49.36 -2.49
N PRO A 742 -10.43 -49.18 -3.29
CA PRO A 742 -10.45 -48.20 -4.38
C PRO A 742 -10.02 -46.79 -3.96
N LEU A 743 -10.53 -46.29 -2.83
CA LEU A 743 -10.20 -44.96 -2.31
C LEU A 743 -8.72 -44.86 -1.93
N ALA A 744 -8.21 -45.82 -1.15
CA ALA A 744 -6.82 -45.84 -0.71
C ALA A 744 -5.83 -45.94 -1.88
N THR A 745 -6.15 -46.75 -2.89
CA THR A 745 -5.33 -46.93 -4.11
C THR A 745 -5.23 -45.63 -4.90
N GLY A 746 -6.36 -44.98 -5.16
CA GLY A 746 -6.35 -43.71 -5.90
C GLY A 746 -5.68 -42.58 -5.13
N ALA A 747 -5.86 -42.49 -3.82
CA ALA A 747 -5.16 -41.51 -2.99
C ALA A 747 -3.64 -41.67 -3.05
N ALA A 748 -3.14 -42.91 -3.01
CA ALA A 748 -1.71 -43.22 -3.17
C ALA A 748 -1.17 -42.81 -4.55
N ARG A 749 -1.95 -43.02 -5.62
CA ARG A 749 -1.60 -42.57 -6.99
C ARG A 749 -1.49 -41.05 -7.08
N LEU A 750 -2.43 -40.32 -6.45
CA LEU A 750 -2.42 -38.86 -6.43
C LEU A 750 -1.22 -38.30 -5.64
N LEU A 751 -0.87 -38.89 -4.49
CA LEU A 751 0.32 -38.48 -3.71
C LEU A 751 1.63 -38.65 -4.50
N ALA A 752 1.73 -39.67 -5.36
CA ALA A 752 2.88 -39.87 -6.22
C ALA A 752 2.97 -38.84 -7.36
N ALA A 753 1.82 -38.36 -7.85
CA ALA A 753 1.73 -37.42 -8.97
C ALA A 753 1.82 -35.94 -8.54
N LEU A 754 1.39 -35.60 -7.32
CA LEU A 754 1.18 -34.23 -6.87
C LEU A 754 2.22 -33.82 -5.79
N PRO A 755 3.16 -32.90 -6.07
CA PRO A 755 4.16 -32.48 -5.09
C PRO A 755 3.52 -31.78 -3.89
N ALA A 756 3.82 -32.26 -2.68
CA ALA A 756 3.27 -31.71 -1.43
C ALA A 756 4.10 -30.51 -0.97
N PRO A 757 3.52 -29.32 -0.74
CA PRO A 757 4.26 -28.18 -0.23
C PRO A 757 4.94 -28.51 1.13
N PRO A 758 6.21 -28.11 1.34
CA PRO A 758 6.96 -28.43 2.54
C PRO A 758 6.40 -27.72 3.78
N THR A 759 6.61 -28.32 4.95
CA THR A 759 6.12 -27.83 6.26
C THR A 759 6.86 -26.60 6.79
N SER A 760 8.07 -26.36 6.30
CA SER A 760 8.92 -25.24 6.72
C SER A 760 9.78 -24.76 5.56
N GLY A 761 10.10 -23.47 5.57
CA GLY A 761 11.01 -22.88 4.58
C GLY A 761 12.44 -23.40 4.76
N THR A 762 13.08 -23.74 3.64
CA THR A 762 14.50 -24.10 3.57
C THR A 762 15.30 -22.87 3.12
N ALA A 763 16.38 -22.53 3.82
CA ALA A 763 17.32 -21.50 3.39
C ALA A 763 18.68 -22.10 3.06
N ILE A 764 19.28 -21.66 1.96
CA ILE A 764 20.62 -22.04 1.51
C ILE A 764 21.46 -20.76 1.48
N GLU A 765 22.61 -20.76 2.16
CA GLU A 765 23.49 -19.61 2.25
C GLU A 765 24.85 -19.96 1.63
N VAL A 766 25.22 -19.27 0.54
CA VAL A 766 26.45 -19.47 -0.25
C VAL A 766 27.32 -18.22 -0.39
N LEU A 767 26.94 -17.06 0.15
CA LEU A 767 27.81 -15.87 0.19
C LEU A 767 28.83 -15.97 1.34
N GLY A 768 29.64 -17.02 1.28
CA GLY A 768 30.49 -17.54 2.35
C GLY A 768 30.38 -19.07 2.42
N PRO A 769 30.95 -19.72 3.47
CA PRO A 769 30.83 -21.16 3.64
C PRO A 769 29.37 -21.64 3.61
N MET A 770 29.10 -22.71 2.86
CA MET A 770 27.74 -23.23 2.64
C MET A 770 27.05 -23.57 3.97
N ARG A 771 25.86 -23.00 4.16
CA ARG A 771 24.96 -23.37 5.25
C ARG A 771 23.58 -23.68 4.69
N VAL A 772 22.91 -24.66 5.29
CA VAL A 772 21.50 -24.95 5.04
C VAL A 772 20.78 -24.82 6.36
N SER A 773 19.66 -24.11 6.38
CA SER A 773 18.79 -24.00 7.55
C SER A 773 17.34 -24.32 7.18
N ARG A 774 16.56 -24.78 8.16
CA ARG A 774 15.14 -25.10 8.00
C ARG A 774 14.35 -24.44 9.11
N GLY A 775 13.33 -23.65 8.75
CA GLY A 775 12.59 -22.83 9.71
C GLY A 775 13.50 -21.90 10.54
N GLY A 776 14.60 -21.42 9.94
CA GLY A 776 15.61 -20.57 10.60
C GLY A 776 16.66 -21.31 11.45
N ARG A 777 16.56 -22.63 11.64
CA ARG A 777 17.56 -23.42 12.39
C ARG A 777 18.58 -24.08 11.47
N PRO A 778 19.90 -23.93 11.71
CA PRO A 778 20.91 -24.63 10.93
C PRO A 778 20.68 -26.15 10.92
N VAL A 779 20.86 -26.76 9.75
CA VAL A 779 20.72 -28.20 9.54
C VAL A 779 22.08 -28.86 9.66
N ASP A 780 22.28 -29.69 10.70
CA ASP A 780 23.42 -30.61 10.77
C ASP A 780 23.00 -31.98 10.20
N ALA A 781 23.06 -32.09 8.87
CA ALA A 781 22.71 -33.31 8.15
C ALA A 781 23.99 -33.97 7.58
N PRO A 782 24.14 -35.31 7.68
CA PRO A 782 25.32 -36.02 7.16
C PRO A 782 25.53 -35.82 5.65
N GLN A 783 24.46 -35.49 4.91
CA GLN A 783 24.47 -35.17 3.49
C GLN A 783 25.31 -33.91 3.20
N LEU A 784 25.29 -32.90 4.10
CA LEU A 784 26.02 -31.65 3.92
C LEU A 784 27.55 -31.85 4.07
N ARG A 785 27.99 -32.91 4.75
CA ARG A 785 29.41 -33.27 4.88
C ARG A 785 29.99 -33.82 3.57
N ARG A 786 29.16 -34.30 2.65
CA ARG A 786 29.59 -34.82 1.34
C ARG A 786 29.91 -33.71 0.35
N THR A 787 31.16 -33.63 -0.10
CA THR A 787 31.64 -32.61 -1.04
C THR A 787 30.82 -32.54 -2.34
N ARG A 788 30.56 -33.67 -2.99
CA ARG A 788 29.78 -33.70 -4.25
C ARG A 788 28.32 -33.23 -4.07
N VAL A 789 27.72 -33.40 -2.88
CA VAL A 789 26.39 -32.88 -2.59
C VAL A 789 26.42 -31.35 -2.48
N ARG A 790 27.42 -30.79 -1.77
CA ARG A 790 27.60 -29.33 -1.68
C ARG A 790 27.91 -28.71 -3.04
N GLN A 791 28.77 -29.35 -3.85
CA GLN A 791 29.10 -28.89 -5.19
C GLN A 791 27.89 -28.89 -6.12
N LEU A 792 27.08 -29.96 -6.15
CA LEU A 792 25.86 -29.99 -6.96
C LEU A 792 24.86 -28.92 -6.51
N LEU A 793 24.70 -28.74 -5.19
CA LEU A 793 23.81 -27.71 -4.66
C LEU A 793 24.30 -26.30 -4.99
N ALA A 794 25.60 -26.04 -4.84
CA ALA A 794 26.22 -24.77 -5.19
C ALA A 794 26.07 -24.45 -6.69
N ALA A 795 26.30 -25.44 -7.56
CA ALA A 795 26.10 -25.32 -9.00
C ALA A 795 24.64 -25.02 -9.34
N LEU A 796 23.68 -25.69 -8.68
CA LEU A 796 22.24 -25.41 -8.86
C LEU A 796 21.79 -24.07 -8.27
N VAL A 797 22.46 -23.56 -7.24
CA VAL A 797 22.21 -22.21 -6.70
C VAL A 797 22.66 -21.15 -7.72
N LEU A 798 23.84 -21.35 -8.31
CA LEU A 798 24.40 -20.46 -9.32
C LEU A 798 23.61 -20.55 -10.64
N ARG A 799 23.28 -21.78 -11.06
CA ARG A 799 22.57 -22.14 -12.29
C ARG A 799 21.33 -23.00 -11.94
N PRO A 800 20.14 -22.39 -11.71
CA PRO A 800 18.94 -23.10 -11.23
C PRO A 800 18.43 -24.26 -12.08
N VAL A 801 18.89 -24.35 -13.33
CA VAL A 801 18.57 -25.44 -14.26
C VAL A 801 19.87 -25.95 -14.85
N LEU A 802 20.12 -27.25 -14.71
CA LEU A 802 21.24 -27.96 -15.32
C LEU A 802 20.71 -29.17 -16.08
N SER A 803 21.32 -29.53 -17.21
CA SER A 803 21.16 -30.88 -17.75
C SER A 803 21.93 -31.89 -16.88
N ARG A 804 21.57 -33.16 -16.98
CA ARG A 804 22.34 -34.24 -16.34
C ARG A 804 23.78 -34.27 -16.85
N ASP A 805 23.98 -34.04 -18.14
CA ASP A 805 25.31 -33.99 -18.76
C ASP A 805 26.14 -32.83 -18.21
N GLN A 806 25.58 -31.61 -18.13
CA GLN A 806 26.26 -30.46 -17.52
C GLN A 806 26.63 -30.72 -16.05
N ALA A 807 25.74 -31.36 -15.29
CA ALA A 807 26.02 -31.72 -13.91
C ALA A 807 27.10 -32.81 -13.81
N VAL A 808 27.13 -33.77 -14.74
CA VAL A 808 28.16 -34.81 -14.82
C VAL A 808 29.50 -34.22 -15.20
N GLU A 809 29.56 -33.45 -16.28
CA GLU A 809 30.78 -32.80 -16.80
C GLU A 809 31.40 -31.87 -15.75
N LEU A 810 30.58 -31.07 -15.08
CA LEU A 810 31.05 -30.18 -14.03
C LEU A 810 31.58 -30.95 -12.82
N LEU A 811 30.88 -31.98 -12.34
CA LEU A 811 31.25 -32.64 -11.06
C LEU A 811 32.23 -33.80 -11.23
N TRP A 812 32.22 -34.50 -12.35
CA TRP A 812 33.02 -35.70 -12.59
C TRP A 812 33.59 -35.72 -14.02
N PRO A 813 34.43 -34.73 -14.40
CA PRO A 813 34.95 -34.61 -15.77
C PRO A 813 35.78 -35.83 -16.22
N ASP A 814 36.39 -36.55 -15.27
CA ASP A 814 37.31 -37.66 -15.55
C ASP A 814 36.65 -39.06 -15.51
N LEU A 815 35.34 -39.16 -15.23
CA LEU A 815 34.63 -40.43 -15.15
C LEU A 815 33.93 -40.78 -16.48
N ASP A 816 33.77 -42.08 -16.74
CA ASP A 816 32.91 -42.55 -17.82
C ASP A 816 31.44 -42.11 -17.59
N PRO A 817 30.66 -41.83 -18.66
CA PRO A 817 29.27 -41.39 -18.55
C PRO A 817 28.36 -42.29 -17.71
N VAL A 818 28.53 -43.62 -17.74
CA VAL A 818 27.67 -44.57 -17.03
C VAL A 818 27.89 -44.50 -15.52
N ASP A 819 29.15 -44.52 -15.07
CA ASP A 819 29.49 -44.40 -13.67
C ASP A 819 29.20 -43.00 -13.12
N ALA A 820 29.42 -41.95 -13.93
CA ALA A 820 29.05 -40.59 -13.56
C ALA A 820 27.54 -40.42 -13.40
N ALA A 821 26.73 -40.97 -14.30
CA ALA A 821 25.27 -40.96 -14.19
C ALA A 821 24.76 -41.71 -12.95
N ARG A 822 25.41 -42.82 -12.58
CA ARG A 822 25.12 -43.55 -11.33
C ARG A 822 25.42 -42.68 -10.11
N ASN A 823 26.57 -42.03 -10.07
CA ASN A 823 26.97 -41.13 -8.98
C ASN A 823 26.05 -39.92 -8.88
N LEU A 824 25.58 -39.37 -10.01
CA LEU A 824 24.59 -38.31 -10.04
C LEU A 824 23.26 -38.76 -9.41
N ARG A 825 22.74 -39.95 -9.73
CA ARG A 825 21.51 -40.49 -9.11
C ARG A 825 21.62 -40.61 -7.59
N VAL A 826 22.75 -41.10 -7.09
CA VAL A 826 23.03 -41.20 -5.64
C VAL A 826 23.11 -39.81 -5.01
N THR A 827 23.82 -38.88 -5.64
CA THR A 827 23.97 -37.49 -5.16
C THR A 827 22.62 -36.78 -5.11
N LEU A 828 21.77 -36.94 -6.14
CA LEU A 828 20.40 -36.42 -6.17
C LEU A 828 19.53 -37.00 -5.04
N THR A 829 19.70 -38.28 -4.72
CA THR A 829 18.98 -38.91 -3.61
C THR A 829 19.37 -38.28 -2.27
N HIS A 830 20.66 -38.04 -2.04
CA HIS A 830 21.12 -37.33 -0.85
C HIS A 830 20.67 -35.88 -0.83
N LEU A 831 20.69 -35.19 -1.97
CA LEU A 831 20.25 -33.80 -2.07
C LEU A 831 18.74 -33.66 -1.77
N ARG A 832 17.90 -34.57 -2.27
CA ARG A 832 16.47 -34.61 -1.91
C ARG A 832 16.26 -34.81 -0.42
N ARG A 833 17.00 -35.73 0.23
CA ARG A 833 16.91 -35.92 1.69
C ARG A 833 17.40 -34.71 2.48
N LEU A 834 18.40 -33.99 1.97
CA LEU A 834 18.89 -32.76 2.58
C LEU A 834 17.83 -31.66 2.55
N LEU A 835 17.21 -31.45 1.38
CA LEU A 835 16.23 -30.38 1.17
C LEU A 835 14.84 -30.72 1.76
N GLU A 836 14.41 -31.97 1.66
CA GLU A 836 13.04 -32.43 1.98
C GLU A 836 13.05 -33.76 2.77
N PRO A 837 13.39 -33.74 4.07
CA PRO A 837 13.50 -34.96 4.88
C PRO A 837 12.15 -35.64 5.16
N ASP A 838 11.07 -34.86 5.27
CA ASP A 838 9.73 -35.35 5.60
C ASP A 838 8.98 -35.91 4.38
N ARG A 839 9.59 -35.82 3.19
CA ARG A 839 9.02 -36.35 1.94
C ARG A 839 9.16 -37.87 1.93
N SER A 840 8.06 -38.58 1.70
CA SER A 840 8.13 -40.03 1.46
C SER A 840 8.86 -40.31 0.14
N ALA A 841 9.57 -41.44 0.03
CA ALA A 841 10.35 -41.73 -1.17
C ALA A 841 9.54 -41.70 -2.47
N ARG A 842 8.24 -42.04 -2.39
CA ARG A 842 7.28 -42.11 -3.50
C ARG A 842 6.55 -40.78 -3.79
N ASP A 843 6.64 -39.79 -2.91
CA ASP A 843 5.98 -38.49 -3.11
C ASP A 843 6.78 -37.63 -4.09
N ALA A 844 6.14 -36.74 -4.84
CA ALA A 844 6.86 -35.81 -5.72
C ALA A 844 7.67 -34.75 -4.92
N SER A 845 8.84 -34.37 -5.45
CA SER A 845 9.78 -33.40 -4.83
C SER A 845 9.46 -31.96 -5.24
N VAL A 846 9.49 -31.02 -4.29
CA VAL A 846 9.12 -29.61 -4.48
C VAL A 846 10.31 -28.76 -4.91
N HIS A 847 11.40 -28.80 -4.14
CA HIS A 847 12.60 -28.01 -4.33
C HIS A 847 13.45 -28.54 -5.49
N LEU A 848 13.58 -29.86 -5.63
CA LEU A 848 14.44 -30.47 -6.63
C LEU A 848 13.64 -31.33 -7.61
N ARG A 849 13.30 -30.76 -8.78
CA ARG A 849 12.53 -31.44 -9.82
C ARG A 849 13.45 -32.04 -10.88
N THR A 850 13.06 -33.20 -11.38
CA THR A 850 13.73 -33.87 -12.50
C THR A 850 12.70 -34.19 -13.57
N ASP A 851 12.95 -33.77 -14.79
CA ASP A 851 12.11 -34.03 -15.96
C ASP A 851 13.02 -34.46 -17.11
N GLY A 852 12.84 -35.68 -17.62
CA GLY A 852 13.71 -36.28 -18.64
C GLY A 852 15.18 -36.15 -18.26
N GLU A 853 15.92 -35.27 -18.95
CA GLU A 853 17.35 -34.97 -18.79
C GLU A 853 17.69 -33.74 -17.93
N ARG A 854 16.71 -33.01 -17.40
CA ARG A 854 16.96 -31.76 -16.66
C ARG A 854 16.81 -31.93 -15.15
N ILE A 855 17.69 -31.25 -14.41
CA ILE A 855 17.63 -31.06 -12.96
C ILE A 855 17.35 -29.59 -12.70
N ARG A 856 16.30 -29.30 -11.93
CA ARG A 856 15.91 -27.93 -11.61
C ARG A 856 15.80 -27.75 -10.10
N LEU A 857 16.50 -26.76 -9.58
CA LEU A 857 16.26 -26.21 -8.25
C LEU A 857 15.18 -25.13 -8.37
N VAL A 858 13.98 -25.46 -7.90
CA VAL A 858 12.78 -24.66 -8.12
C VAL A 858 12.77 -23.45 -7.19
N ARG A 859 12.80 -22.25 -7.77
CA ARG A 859 12.48 -21.01 -7.06
C ARG A 859 11.03 -21.06 -6.60
N SER A 860 10.82 -21.00 -5.29
CA SER A 860 9.50 -21.04 -4.68
C SER A 860 9.51 -20.28 -3.37
N ARG A 861 8.34 -19.91 -2.86
CA ARG A 861 8.19 -19.27 -1.53
C ARG A 861 8.77 -20.08 -0.37
N TRP A 862 9.01 -21.37 -0.57
CA TRP A 862 9.54 -22.29 0.43
C TRP A 862 11.07 -22.42 0.40
N LEU A 863 11.74 -21.84 -0.59
CA LEU A 863 13.18 -21.91 -0.75
C LEU A 863 13.79 -20.51 -0.81
N ARG A 864 14.59 -20.19 0.22
CA ARG A 864 15.33 -18.94 0.34
C ARG A 864 16.80 -19.19 0.00
N VAL A 865 17.40 -18.35 -0.84
CA VAL A 865 18.83 -18.47 -1.17
C VAL A 865 19.47 -17.09 -1.05
N ASP A 866 20.51 -16.94 -0.25
CA ASP A 866 21.14 -15.63 0.02
C ASP A 866 21.67 -14.95 -1.25
N LEU A 867 22.24 -15.71 -2.19
CA LEU A 867 22.68 -15.21 -3.49
C LEU A 867 21.52 -14.65 -4.31
N TRP A 868 20.38 -15.35 -4.35
CA TRP A 868 19.20 -14.86 -5.07
C TRP A 868 18.59 -13.62 -4.41
N ILE A 869 18.63 -13.54 -3.08
CA ILE A 869 18.20 -12.35 -2.35
C ILE A 869 19.16 -11.19 -2.60
N PHE A 870 20.47 -11.45 -2.65
CA PHE A 870 21.47 -10.46 -2.98
C PHE A 870 21.23 -9.88 -4.38
N ASP A 871 20.90 -10.73 -5.36
CA ASP A 871 20.48 -10.30 -6.70
C ASP A 871 19.20 -9.46 -6.67
N GLU A 872 18.18 -9.92 -5.92
CA GLU A 872 16.89 -9.22 -5.79
C GLU A 872 17.03 -7.84 -5.12
N LEU A 873 17.80 -7.77 -4.03
CA LEU A 873 18.12 -6.52 -3.34
C LEU A 873 18.84 -5.56 -4.29
N GLY A 874 19.76 -6.05 -5.13
CA GLY A 874 20.38 -5.25 -6.18
C GLY A 874 19.35 -4.60 -7.11
N GLY A 875 18.42 -5.40 -7.65
CA GLY A 875 17.34 -4.87 -8.50
C GLY A 875 16.37 -3.93 -7.76
N ARG A 876 16.21 -4.07 -6.44
CA ARG A 876 15.43 -3.14 -5.60
C ARG A 876 16.17 -1.84 -5.33
N VAL A 877 17.49 -1.89 -5.14
CA VAL A 877 18.34 -0.69 -5.02
C VAL A 877 18.23 0.15 -6.28
N ASP A 878 18.32 -0.48 -7.46
CA ASP A 878 18.21 0.22 -8.75
C ASP A 878 16.83 0.91 -8.89
N ARG A 879 15.74 0.28 -8.43
CA ARG A 879 14.41 0.89 -8.39
C ARG A 879 14.29 2.03 -7.36
N ALA A 880 14.82 1.85 -6.16
CA ALA A 880 14.82 2.88 -5.12
C ALA A 880 15.57 4.14 -5.60
N ARG A 881 16.68 3.95 -6.33
CA ARG A 881 17.42 5.02 -6.99
C ARG A 881 16.59 5.75 -8.04
N ALA A 882 15.95 5.01 -8.94
CA ALA A 882 15.08 5.60 -9.95
C ALA A 882 13.94 6.42 -9.32
N ALA A 883 13.47 6.02 -8.13
CA ALA A 883 12.46 6.75 -7.36
C ALA A 883 13.02 7.87 -6.47
N GLY A 884 14.34 8.03 -6.38
CA GLY A 884 14.99 9.01 -5.49
C GLY A 884 14.89 8.70 -3.98
N ASP A 885 14.52 7.47 -3.58
CA ASP A 885 14.44 7.06 -2.17
C ASP A 885 15.81 6.63 -1.64
N VAL A 886 16.56 7.64 -1.19
CA VAL A 886 17.93 7.50 -0.72
C VAL A 886 18.03 6.65 0.54
N ASP A 887 17.07 6.82 1.46
CA ASP A 887 17.06 6.08 2.72
C ASP A 887 16.76 4.60 2.48
N LEU A 888 15.77 4.29 1.62
CA LEU A 888 15.50 2.92 1.21
C LEU A 888 16.68 2.31 0.44
N ALA A 889 17.30 3.06 -0.47
CA ALA A 889 18.49 2.58 -1.19
C ALA A 889 19.63 2.25 -0.21
N ALA A 890 19.88 3.11 0.79
CA ALA A 890 20.87 2.86 1.82
C ALA A 890 20.53 1.64 2.69
N GLU A 891 19.26 1.46 3.06
CA GLU A 891 18.78 0.30 3.83
C GLU A 891 18.95 -1.00 3.03
N LEU A 892 18.52 -1.02 1.76
CA LEU A 892 18.64 -2.18 0.88
C LEU A 892 20.10 -2.54 0.60
N LEU A 893 20.96 -1.52 0.39
CA LEU A 893 22.40 -1.71 0.26
C LEU A 893 23.00 -2.29 1.55
N ALA A 894 22.62 -1.77 2.72
CA ALA A 894 23.06 -2.30 4.00
C ALA A 894 22.62 -3.76 4.18
N GLY A 895 21.38 -4.10 3.81
CA GLY A 895 20.87 -5.47 3.77
C GLY A 895 21.70 -6.38 2.86
N ALA A 896 22.00 -5.93 1.64
CA ALA A 896 22.82 -6.69 0.69
C ALA A 896 24.26 -6.88 1.19
N VAL A 897 24.84 -5.84 1.81
CA VAL A 897 26.18 -5.87 2.42
C VAL A 897 26.23 -6.81 3.63
N ALA A 898 25.13 -6.95 4.38
CA ALA A 898 25.04 -7.81 5.56
C ALA A 898 24.93 -9.32 5.22
N LEU A 899 24.46 -9.67 4.02
CA LEU A 899 24.42 -11.07 3.57
C LEU A 899 25.82 -11.67 3.33
N TRP A 900 26.83 -10.83 3.12
CA TRP A 900 28.18 -11.26 2.79
C TRP A 900 28.94 -11.75 4.03
N ARG A 901 29.21 -13.06 4.09
CA ARG A 901 29.95 -13.72 5.20
C ARG A 901 31.38 -14.08 4.82
N GLY A 902 31.77 -13.94 3.56
CA GLY A 902 33.09 -14.30 3.04
C GLY A 902 33.05 -14.57 1.54
N GLU A 903 34.08 -15.25 1.03
CA GLU A 903 34.18 -15.62 -0.38
C GLU A 903 32.92 -16.37 -0.87
N PRO A 904 32.30 -15.96 -1.99
CA PRO A 904 31.06 -16.55 -2.45
C PRO A 904 31.30 -17.93 -3.09
N VAL A 905 30.36 -18.84 -2.84
CA VAL A 905 30.28 -20.19 -3.43
C VAL A 905 31.61 -20.97 -3.35
N PRO A 906 32.24 -21.07 -2.15
CA PRO A 906 33.60 -21.59 -2.03
C PRO A 906 33.75 -23.06 -2.47
N ASP A 907 32.68 -23.86 -2.41
CA ASP A 907 32.67 -25.27 -2.83
C ASP A 907 32.93 -25.47 -4.33
N LEU A 908 32.72 -24.44 -5.17
CA LEU A 908 33.00 -24.49 -6.61
C LEU A 908 34.38 -23.95 -6.99
N ARG A 909 35.07 -23.25 -6.08
CA ARG A 909 36.33 -22.55 -6.39
C ARG A 909 37.49 -23.50 -6.74
N CYS A 910 37.44 -24.74 -6.25
CA CYS A 910 38.44 -25.76 -6.56
C CYS A 910 38.17 -26.51 -7.89
N MET A 911 37.11 -26.15 -8.62
CA MET A 911 36.75 -26.77 -9.89
C MET A 911 37.40 -26.01 -11.06
N PRO A 912 38.03 -26.69 -12.03
CA PRO A 912 38.73 -26.05 -13.15
C PRO A 912 37.75 -25.66 -14.28
N ASP A 913 36.69 -24.92 -13.96
CA ASP A 913 35.71 -24.40 -14.93
C ASP A 913 35.83 -22.86 -15.05
N PRO A 914 36.31 -22.34 -16.19
CA PRO A 914 36.46 -20.90 -16.41
C PRO A 914 35.15 -20.11 -16.34
N GLU A 915 34.02 -20.69 -16.78
CA GLU A 915 32.73 -20.00 -16.76
C GLU A 915 32.24 -19.80 -15.33
N VAL A 916 32.38 -20.84 -14.50
CA VAL A 916 32.02 -20.77 -13.08
C VAL A 916 32.89 -19.74 -12.35
N ALA A 917 34.18 -19.64 -12.68
CA ALA A 917 35.06 -18.62 -12.11
C ALA A 917 34.58 -17.20 -12.44
N ILE A 918 34.16 -16.93 -13.67
CA ILE A 918 33.61 -15.64 -14.11
C ILE A 918 32.30 -15.32 -13.37
N GLU A 919 31.42 -16.31 -13.20
CA GLU A 919 30.15 -16.13 -12.48
C GLU A 919 30.36 -15.76 -11.00
N ILE A 920 31.33 -16.41 -10.33
CA ILE A 920 31.71 -16.09 -8.95
C ILE A 920 32.31 -14.69 -8.86
N ASP A 921 33.15 -14.31 -9.81
CA ASP A 921 33.80 -12.99 -9.85
C ASP A 921 32.79 -11.84 -9.98
N ARG A 922 31.76 -12.01 -10.82
CA ARG A 922 30.65 -11.06 -10.96
C ARG A 922 29.91 -10.78 -9.65
N VAL A 923 29.80 -11.79 -8.77
CA VAL A 923 29.18 -11.64 -7.45
C VAL A 923 30.08 -10.77 -6.54
N ARG A 924 31.41 -10.95 -6.60
CA ARG A 924 32.38 -10.13 -5.86
C ARG A 924 32.37 -8.68 -6.31
N VAL A 925 32.46 -8.42 -7.62
CA VAL A 925 32.43 -7.06 -8.20
C VAL A 925 31.18 -6.30 -7.76
N ARG A 926 30.02 -6.97 -7.73
CA ARG A 926 28.78 -6.35 -7.27
C ARG A 926 28.80 -6.00 -5.79
N HIS A 927 29.39 -6.84 -4.95
CA HIS A 927 29.50 -6.54 -3.52
C HIS A 927 30.41 -5.34 -3.25
N VAL A 928 31.53 -5.24 -3.97
CA VAL A 928 32.44 -4.08 -3.91
C VAL A 928 31.68 -2.80 -4.29
N ARG A 929 30.93 -2.82 -5.39
CA ARG A 929 30.07 -1.70 -5.80
C ARG A 929 29.09 -1.30 -4.69
N ASN A 930 28.39 -2.26 -4.08
CA ASN A 930 27.42 -1.98 -3.02
C ASN A 930 28.07 -1.34 -1.77
N LEU A 931 29.30 -1.76 -1.41
CA LEU A 931 30.07 -1.16 -0.31
C LEU A 931 30.40 0.31 -0.59
N LEU A 932 30.89 0.61 -1.79
CA LEU A 932 31.28 1.96 -2.20
C LEU A 932 30.07 2.90 -2.23
N GLU A 933 28.98 2.47 -2.86
CA GLU A 933 27.77 3.27 -2.98
C GLU A 933 27.13 3.56 -1.61
N LEU A 934 27.09 2.56 -0.71
CA LEU A 934 26.62 2.77 0.65
C LEU A 934 27.53 3.77 1.40
N GLY A 935 28.84 3.67 1.20
CA GLY A 935 29.81 4.57 1.84
C GLY A 935 29.70 6.03 1.36
N GLU A 936 29.48 6.24 0.06
CA GLU A 936 29.25 7.57 -0.52
C GLU A 936 27.98 8.21 0.07
N LEU A 937 26.90 7.45 0.21
CA LEU A 937 25.66 7.92 0.85
C LEU A 937 25.87 8.30 2.33
N ARG A 938 26.65 7.51 3.08
CA ARG A 938 27.00 7.83 4.47
C ARG A 938 27.81 9.13 4.58
N LEU A 939 28.70 9.39 3.62
CA LEU A 939 29.46 10.64 3.61
C LEU A 939 28.57 11.87 3.36
N VAL A 940 27.64 11.78 2.40
CA VAL A 940 26.68 12.86 2.10
C VAL A 940 25.80 13.16 3.33
N ALA A 941 25.40 12.11 4.05
CA ALA A 941 24.62 12.22 5.28
C ALA A 941 25.43 12.73 6.50
N GLY A 942 26.74 12.97 6.35
CA GLY A 942 27.59 13.50 7.41
C GLY A 942 28.21 12.47 8.37
N ASP A 943 28.25 11.18 7.99
CA ASP A 943 28.89 10.10 8.76
C ASP A 943 30.21 9.62 8.09
N PRO A 944 31.32 10.34 8.30
CA PRO A 944 32.62 9.98 7.71
C PRO A 944 33.24 8.72 8.34
N ALA A 945 32.80 8.30 9.53
CA ALA A 945 33.37 7.14 10.21
C ALA A 945 32.94 5.84 9.54
N GLU A 946 31.65 5.69 9.26
CA GLU A 946 31.11 4.52 8.58
C GLU A 946 31.51 4.49 7.09
N ALA A 947 31.53 5.64 6.42
CA ALA A 947 32.02 5.76 5.04
C ALA A 947 33.46 5.20 4.90
N ALA A 948 34.34 5.52 5.86
CA ALA A 948 35.70 5.02 5.86
C ALA A 948 35.79 3.50 6.17
N ARG A 949 34.93 2.95 7.04
CA ARG A 949 34.88 1.49 7.27
C ARG A 949 34.47 0.72 6.01
N LEU A 950 33.48 1.23 5.30
CA LEU A 950 33.00 0.63 4.05
C LEU A 950 34.06 0.70 2.94
N ALA A 951 34.79 1.82 2.83
CA ALA A 951 35.92 1.95 1.93
C ALA A 951 37.03 0.92 2.21
N VAL A 952 37.41 0.72 3.48
CA VAL A 952 38.41 -0.31 3.87
C VAL A 952 37.94 -1.71 3.49
N ARG A 953 36.67 -2.05 3.69
CA ARG A 953 36.11 -3.35 3.29
C ARG A 953 36.13 -3.54 1.77
N ALA A 954 35.85 -2.50 1.00
CA ALA A 954 35.92 -2.55 -0.47
C ALA A 954 37.37 -2.78 -0.94
N LEU A 955 38.32 -2.03 -0.37
CA LEU A 955 39.74 -2.15 -0.71
C LEU A 955 40.39 -3.47 -0.23
N ALA A 956 39.83 -4.12 0.79
CA ALA A 956 40.28 -5.46 1.18
C ALA A 956 39.91 -6.54 0.14
N LEU A 957 38.86 -6.30 -0.65
CA LEU A 957 38.45 -7.19 -1.74
C LEU A 957 39.12 -6.79 -3.06
N GLU A 958 39.19 -5.49 -3.34
CA GLU A 958 39.79 -4.91 -4.56
C GLU A 958 40.75 -3.76 -4.20
N PRO A 959 42.04 -4.07 -3.91
CA PRO A 959 43.02 -3.09 -3.41
C PRO A 959 43.29 -1.89 -4.31
N TYR A 960 42.99 -2.02 -5.60
CA TYR A 960 43.29 -1.03 -6.64
C TYR A 960 42.07 -0.22 -7.09
N GLU A 961 40.93 -0.34 -6.41
CA GLU A 961 39.70 0.37 -6.75
C GLU A 961 39.79 1.88 -6.44
N ALA A 962 39.89 2.70 -7.48
CA ALA A 962 40.07 4.14 -7.38
C ALA A 962 38.94 4.84 -6.62
N ARG A 963 37.67 4.41 -6.77
CA ARG A 963 36.55 4.96 -5.99
C ARG A 963 36.71 4.71 -4.49
N GLY A 964 37.23 3.54 -4.10
CA GLY A 964 37.48 3.19 -2.70
C GLY A 964 38.52 4.11 -2.06
N HIS A 965 39.61 4.38 -2.79
CA HIS A 965 40.65 5.32 -2.37
C HIS A 965 40.12 6.76 -2.24
N ARG A 966 39.33 7.24 -3.21
CA ARG A 966 38.69 8.57 -3.13
C ARG A 966 37.73 8.70 -1.96
N LEU A 967 36.88 7.69 -1.74
CA LEU A 967 35.95 7.66 -0.62
C LEU A 967 36.69 7.71 0.73
N ALA A 968 37.78 6.96 0.87
CA ALA A 968 38.62 6.98 2.07
C ALA A 968 39.26 8.37 2.30
N LEU A 969 39.79 9.01 1.25
CA LEU A 969 40.37 10.36 1.32
C LEU A 969 39.32 11.41 1.70
N ALA A 970 38.17 11.41 1.04
CA ALA A 970 37.09 12.36 1.29
C ALA A 970 36.54 12.21 2.72
N ALA A 971 36.39 10.98 3.22
CA ALA A 971 36.00 10.72 4.60
C ALA A 971 37.03 11.26 5.61
N ALA A 972 38.33 11.09 5.36
CA ALA A 972 39.39 11.60 6.23
C ALA A 972 39.43 13.16 6.24
N ILE A 973 39.31 13.80 5.08
CA ILE A 973 39.23 15.27 4.95
C ILE A 973 38.02 15.81 5.72
N LYS A 974 36.85 15.19 5.54
CA LYS A 974 35.61 15.61 6.21
C LYS A 974 35.69 15.46 7.73
N ALA A 975 36.32 14.38 8.22
CA ALA A 975 36.54 14.15 9.64
C ALA A 975 37.55 15.12 10.28
N ARG A 976 38.33 15.85 9.47
CA ARG A 976 39.38 16.80 9.90
C ARG A 976 40.42 16.15 10.82
N ASP A 977 40.78 14.90 10.56
CA ASP A 977 41.77 14.13 11.32
C ASP A 977 43.11 14.08 10.55
N PRO A 978 44.13 14.87 10.93
CA PRO A 978 45.38 14.95 10.19
C PRO A 978 46.16 13.64 10.12
N ALA A 979 46.09 12.81 11.18
CA ALA A 979 46.80 11.53 11.22
C ALA A 979 46.15 10.53 10.25
N ARG A 980 44.81 10.50 10.21
CA ARG A 980 44.06 9.66 9.28
C ARG A 980 44.21 10.11 7.82
N ILE A 981 44.25 11.42 7.58
CA ILE A 981 44.51 11.99 6.25
C ILE A 981 45.87 11.51 5.74
N GLU A 982 46.93 11.59 6.56
CA GLU A 982 48.28 11.16 6.16
C GLU A 982 48.37 9.64 5.91
N ALA A 983 47.74 8.83 6.76
CA ALA A 983 47.71 7.38 6.60
C ALA A 983 47.03 6.97 5.29
N VAL A 984 45.82 7.50 5.02
CA VAL A 984 45.07 7.20 3.79
C VAL A 984 45.82 7.72 2.57
N ARG A 985 46.37 8.95 2.63
CA ARG A 985 47.17 9.52 1.54
C ARG A 985 48.34 8.61 1.17
N THR A 986 49.06 8.09 2.17
CA THR A 986 50.16 7.15 1.94
C THR A 986 49.65 5.89 1.26
N THR A 987 48.55 5.29 1.73
CA THR A 987 47.91 4.13 1.09
C THR A 987 47.58 4.39 -0.39
N VAL A 988 46.98 5.54 -0.72
CA VAL A 988 46.65 5.89 -2.12
C VAL A 988 47.90 6.00 -2.97
N LEU A 989 48.94 6.70 -2.49
CA LEU A 989 50.20 6.87 -3.23
C LEU A 989 50.95 5.54 -3.41
N THR A 990 50.92 4.66 -2.41
CA THR A 990 51.49 3.31 -2.51
C THR A 990 50.76 2.48 -3.57
N ALA A 991 49.42 2.49 -3.58
CA ALA A 991 48.62 1.76 -4.57
C ALA A 991 48.89 2.26 -6.00
N LEU A 992 48.94 3.58 -6.20
CA LEU A 992 49.29 4.18 -7.50
C LEU A 992 50.72 3.80 -7.93
N GLY A 993 51.67 3.80 -6.99
CA GLY A 993 53.06 3.39 -7.23
C GLY A 993 53.19 1.92 -7.64
N GLN A 994 52.42 1.01 -7.02
CA GLN A 994 52.39 -0.42 -7.37
C GLN A 994 51.84 -0.66 -8.79
N LEU A 995 50.90 0.17 -9.24
CA LEU A 995 50.32 0.11 -10.58
C LEU A 995 51.12 0.87 -11.65
N GLY A 996 52.06 1.74 -11.24
CA GLY A 996 52.73 2.66 -12.14
C GLY A 996 51.79 3.70 -12.78
N ALA A 997 50.70 4.06 -12.10
CA ALA A 997 49.64 4.93 -12.63
C ALA A 997 49.68 6.35 -12.05
N ALA A 998 49.31 7.35 -12.86
CA ALA A 998 49.05 8.72 -12.39
C ALA A 998 47.64 8.84 -11.77
N PRO A 999 47.42 9.73 -10.78
CA PRO A 999 46.08 9.96 -10.23
C PRO A 999 45.14 10.56 -11.28
N ASP A 1000 43.88 10.12 -11.31
CA ASP A 1000 42.83 10.79 -12.09
C ASP A 1000 42.53 12.21 -11.54
N PRO A 1001 41.92 13.12 -12.32
CA PRO A 1001 41.72 14.51 -11.92
C PRO A 1001 41.01 14.71 -10.57
N ALA A 1002 40.02 13.87 -10.25
CA ALA A 1002 39.29 13.96 -8.99
C ALA A 1002 40.17 13.50 -7.81
N THR A 1003 40.94 12.42 -8.01
CA THR A 1003 41.94 11.96 -7.02
C THR A 1003 43.03 13.01 -6.83
N GLU A 1004 43.51 13.66 -7.89
CA GLU A 1004 44.53 14.71 -7.82
C GLU A 1004 44.03 15.92 -7.03
N LEU A 1005 42.80 16.38 -7.28
CA LEU A 1005 42.19 17.48 -6.52
C LEU A 1005 42.05 17.15 -5.04
N LEU A 1006 41.61 15.93 -4.68
CA LEU A 1006 41.53 15.50 -3.29
C LEU A 1006 42.91 15.41 -2.63
N LEU A 1007 43.93 14.93 -3.34
CA LEU A 1007 45.32 14.92 -2.88
C LEU A 1007 45.87 16.35 -2.68
N ARG A 1008 45.44 17.33 -3.48
CA ARG A 1008 45.80 18.76 -3.28
C ARG A 1008 45.07 19.38 -2.07
N GLN A 1009 43.82 18.96 -1.82
CA GLN A 1009 43.02 19.38 -0.66
C GLN A 1009 43.46 18.71 0.66
N ALA A 1010 44.26 17.65 0.61
CA ALA A 1010 44.88 16.96 1.73
C ALA A 1010 46.40 17.26 1.81
N PRO A 1011 46.82 18.48 2.22
CA PRO A 1011 48.22 18.88 2.20
C PRO A 1011 49.07 18.06 3.19
N PRO A 1012 50.36 17.82 2.87
CA PRO A 1012 51.26 17.10 3.78
C PRO A 1012 51.46 17.89 5.09
N PRO A 1013 51.70 17.21 6.22
CA PRO A 1013 51.99 17.88 7.48
C PRO A 1013 53.21 18.79 7.33
N ARG A 1014 53.09 20.06 7.75
CA ARG A 1014 54.23 20.99 7.73
C ARG A 1014 55.34 20.45 8.64
N PRO A 1015 56.61 20.44 8.20
CA PRO A 1015 57.71 20.08 9.08
C PRO A 1015 57.77 21.08 10.24
N VAL A 1016 57.77 20.58 11.47
CA VAL A 1016 57.96 21.39 12.67
C VAL A 1016 59.32 22.06 12.58
N ARG A 1017 59.36 23.38 12.36
CA ARG A 1017 60.59 24.18 12.48
C ARG A 1017 61.07 24.08 13.93
N ARG A 1018 62.14 23.31 14.18
CA ARG A 1018 62.90 23.40 15.44
C ARG A 1018 63.47 24.81 15.56
N GLY A 1019 62.91 25.60 16.49
CA GLY A 1019 63.44 26.91 16.85
C GLY A 1019 64.83 26.79 17.45
N ARG A 1020 65.75 27.63 16.96
CA ARG A 1020 67.04 27.95 17.59
C ARG A 1020 66.80 28.75 18.87
N HIS A 1021 67.50 28.42 19.95
CA HIS A 1021 68.39 29.28 20.76
C HIS A 1021 68.66 28.69 22.15
N PRO A 1022 69.64 29.18 22.95
CA PRO A 1022 70.93 29.87 22.66
C PRO A 1022 72.10 29.13 23.37
N ASP A 1023 73.39 29.32 23.06
CA ASP A 1023 74.29 30.24 23.79
C ASP A 1023 75.73 30.19 23.24
N ARG A 1024 76.33 31.38 23.08
CA ARG A 1024 77.70 31.81 23.50
C ARG A 1024 78.12 33.08 22.73
N VAL A 1025 78.74 34.11 23.29
CA VAL A 1025 78.72 34.85 24.58
C VAL A 1025 79.75 35.99 24.41
N SER A 1026 79.49 37.13 25.06
CA SER A 1026 80.40 38.26 25.41
C SER A 1026 80.61 39.45 24.47
N SER A 1027 80.68 40.61 25.16
CA SER A 1027 80.95 42.02 24.81
C SER A 1027 79.84 42.82 24.16
#